data_AF-A0A3L7AXE2-F1
#
_entry.id   AF-A0A3L7AXE2-F1
#
_cell.length_a   1.000
_cell.length_b   1.000
_cell.length_c   1.000
_cell.angle_alpha   90.00
_cell.angle_beta   90.00
_cell.angle_gamma   90.00
#
_symmetry.space_group_name_H-M   'P 1'
#
loop_
_entity.id
_entity.type
_entity.pdbx_description
1 polymer ?
#
loop_
_entity_poly.entity_id
_entity_poly.type
_entity_poly.pdbx_seq_one_letter_code
_entity_poly.pdbx_strand_id
1 'polypeptide(L)'
;MAIEASPAAPPVSVVPAADIVEEPEPVVQADSGVEPVVQADPGAEPSTTEIAIVHTAAEGETSAVAADVSEDVSVETVSTENAPLETEVPVAAQTAHTPHVPHAAHAAHAGADGVVLEPSLTTTATLERDAEPETGSIPVVPGAPRTRRARRAASGEGIEPDELDNPSWLQRGYLPIISWTVKHSVTTLLLALLVLVGTGALAPLMKLSFLGSSGQNTLNISQTLEQGASLSAQDTAASTVEKKLREIKGIETVQVSIGSSGSALSDAFSGGGSGSISYSITTDANADQDALQATVRKELDKLKDVGTLKLAASSGFGASNVIKIDVQASSAKALAEATKVLHDKAAKLDGVAEVDDTISEARPFIQVKVDRDAAAKVGLSEVALGSIVAQAMRPGQIGQIALDETTVKIYLASENPPQTLAEVQGLTIPTLGGPQRLDALATVSVVDGPATITTIRGDRSASVNITPAGEDIGGVSSQVTKLLTDTKLADGVTASIGGVASDQSTAFGQLGLAMLAAILIVYIVMVATFRSLRQPLLLLVSVPFAATGAIGLQVATGVPLGVPSLIGVLMLVGIVVTNAIVMIDLVNQYRDRGLSVPEAVKHGAARRLRPILMTALATIFALIPMALGITGHGGFISQPLAIVVIGGLLSSTVLTLIVLPSLYNLVEGAKDRRAEKRAAKAAAKAAADSGIPNAAQIDSEEAQTGSAAGQTGQNG
;
A
#
# COMPACT_ATOMS: atom_id res chain seq x y z
N MET A 1 24.01 58.26 5.87
CA MET A 1 22.91 59.21 5.59
C MET A 1 22.07 59.29 6.87
N ALA A 2 21.57 60.47 7.27
CA ALA A 2 21.20 60.76 8.66
C ALA A 2 19.68 60.79 8.93
N ILE A 3 19.31 61.11 10.19
CA ILE A 3 17.97 61.28 10.81
C ILE A 3 17.33 59.96 11.30
N GLU A 4 16.80 59.80 12.53
CA GLU A 4 16.98 60.43 13.88
C GLU A 4 16.57 59.35 14.94
N ALA A 5 17.10 59.28 16.18
CA ALA A 5 16.81 60.06 17.41
C ALA A 5 15.31 60.08 17.83
N SER A 6 14.83 59.48 18.94
CA SER A 6 15.09 59.68 20.40
C SER A 6 13.84 60.33 21.08
N PRO A 7 13.54 60.25 22.41
CA PRO A 7 13.86 59.32 23.50
C PRO A 7 12.57 58.75 24.22
N ALA A 8 12.60 58.46 25.53
CA ALA A 8 11.62 57.65 26.30
C ALA A 8 10.76 58.39 27.36
N ALA A 9 9.66 57.72 27.79
CA ALA A 9 8.92 57.74 29.08
C ALA A 9 8.43 59.08 29.70
N PRO A 10 7.19 59.12 30.25
CA PRO A 10 6.96 58.83 31.70
C PRO A 10 5.60 58.14 32.04
N PRO A 11 5.29 57.83 33.33
CA PRO A 11 4.17 56.94 33.71
C PRO A 11 3.03 57.57 34.56
N VAL A 12 2.01 56.73 34.86
CA VAL A 12 0.92 56.86 35.87
C VAL A 12 -0.22 57.84 35.59
N SER A 13 -1.46 57.34 35.68
CA SER A 13 -2.62 58.08 36.19
C SER A 13 -3.60 57.14 36.89
N VAL A 14 -4.19 57.57 38.01
CA VAL A 14 -5.25 56.88 38.74
C VAL A 14 -6.36 57.89 39.04
N VAL A 15 -7.59 57.61 38.60
CA VAL A 15 -8.81 58.38 38.95
C VAL A 15 -9.98 57.38 39.12
N PRO A 16 -10.79 57.46 40.19
CA PRO A 16 -11.80 56.44 40.49
C PRO A 16 -13.28 56.85 40.32
N ALA A 17 -14.12 55.83 40.16
CA ALA A 17 -15.53 55.70 40.62
C ALA A 17 -16.66 56.56 39.97
N ALA A 18 -17.90 56.09 40.24
CA ALA A 18 -19.23 56.68 39.93
C ALA A 18 -19.72 56.57 38.45
N ASP A 19 -20.99 56.24 38.15
CA ASP A 19 -22.08 55.73 39.01
C ASP A 19 -23.29 55.17 38.20
N ILE A 20 -24.08 54.27 38.83
CA ILE A 20 -25.48 53.81 38.48
C ILE A 20 -25.68 53.18 37.08
N VAL A 21 -26.25 51.97 36.93
CA VAL A 21 -27.64 51.61 36.52
C VAL A 21 -27.55 50.12 36.07
N GLU A 22 -28.45 49.16 36.31
CA GLU A 22 -29.55 48.93 37.26
C GLU A 22 -29.90 47.40 37.19
N GLU A 23 -30.73 46.85 38.10
CA GLU A 23 -31.06 45.41 38.20
C GLU A 23 -32.13 44.95 37.16
N PRO A 24 -32.31 43.64 36.84
CA PRO A 24 -33.08 42.77 37.74
C PRO A 24 -32.72 41.25 37.77
N GLU A 25 -32.85 40.66 38.95
CA GLU A 25 -33.15 39.21 39.16
C GLU A 25 -34.63 38.90 38.75
N PRO A 26 -35.18 37.65 38.70
CA PRO A 26 -35.14 36.68 39.81
C PRO A 26 -35.31 35.16 39.48
N VAL A 27 -35.49 34.40 40.58
CA VAL A 27 -36.25 33.13 40.76
C VAL A 27 -35.45 31.84 40.93
N VAL A 28 -35.45 31.39 42.19
CA VAL A 28 -35.17 30.01 42.62
C VAL A 28 -36.47 29.19 42.65
N GLN A 29 -36.42 27.92 42.25
CA GLN A 29 -37.36 26.88 42.69
C GLN A 29 -36.63 25.57 42.97
N ALA A 30 -37.16 24.78 43.91
CA ALA A 30 -36.69 23.46 44.29
C ALA A 30 -37.88 22.61 44.77
N ASP A 31 -37.87 21.29 44.50
CA ASP A 31 -38.38 20.27 45.43
C ASP A 31 -37.97 18.84 44.98
N SER A 32 -37.86 17.93 45.95
CA SER A 32 -37.89 16.44 45.85
C SER A 32 -36.84 15.70 45.00
N GLY A 33 -36.39 14.49 45.35
CA GLY A 33 -36.58 13.73 46.60
C GLY A 33 -36.85 12.23 46.40
N VAL A 34 -35.80 11.40 46.24
CA VAL A 34 -35.89 9.91 46.24
C VAL A 34 -34.65 9.29 46.87
N GLU A 35 -34.83 8.32 47.77
CA GLU A 35 -33.77 7.47 48.33
C GLU A 35 -33.64 6.13 47.56
N PRO A 36 -32.44 5.58 47.35
CA PRO A 36 -32.26 4.19 46.94
C PRO A 36 -32.13 3.25 48.16
N VAL A 37 -33.03 2.28 48.28
CA VAL A 37 -32.97 1.22 49.31
C VAL A 37 -31.87 0.22 48.97
N VAL A 38 -30.93 -0.01 49.89
CA VAL A 38 -29.93 -1.09 49.78
C VAL A 38 -30.40 -2.31 50.57
N GLN A 39 -30.64 -3.42 49.86
CA GLN A 39 -30.95 -4.73 50.45
C GLN A 39 -29.67 -5.56 50.54
N ALA A 40 -29.33 -6.04 51.74
CA ALA A 40 -28.07 -6.73 52.01
C ALA A 40 -28.18 -8.26 51.87
N ASP A 41 -27.15 -8.88 51.28
CA ASP A 41 -26.92 -10.32 51.24
C ASP A 41 -25.56 -10.66 51.91
N PRO A 42 -25.52 -11.43 53.01
CA PRO A 42 -24.31 -11.61 53.81
C PRO A 42 -23.49 -12.85 53.38
N GLY A 43 -22.63 -12.74 52.36
CA GLY A 43 -21.93 -13.91 51.82
C GLY A 43 -20.69 -13.71 50.94
N ALA A 44 -19.75 -12.82 51.29
CA ALA A 44 -18.46 -12.71 50.58
C ALA A 44 -17.27 -12.39 51.50
N GLU A 45 -16.11 -13.00 51.23
CA GLU A 45 -14.84 -12.73 51.93
C GLU A 45 -14.19 -11.42 51.42
N PRO A 46 -13.40 -10.71 52.25
CA PRO A 46 -12.95 -9.35 51.93
C PRO A 46 -11.85 -9.32 50.85
N SER A 47 -12.21 -8.86 49.66
CA SER A 47 -11.26 -8.53 48.60
C SER A 47 -10.46 -7.25 48.91
N THR A 48 -9.22 -7.21 48.45
CA THR A 48 -8.34 -6.03 48.58
C THR A 48 -8.66 -5.03 47.47
N THR A 49 -8.95 -3.77 47.83
CA THR A 49 -9.09 -2.70 46.83
C THR A 49 -7.73 -2.04 46.61
N GLU A 50 -7.16 -2.20 45.41
CA GLU A 50 -6.11 -1.29 44.94
C GLU A 50 -6.76 -0.02 44.39
N ILE A 51 -6.48 1.13 44.99
CA ILE A 51 -6.87 2.43 44.42
C ILE A 51 -5.80 2.84 43.40
N ALA A 52 -5.92 2.32 42.19
CA ALA A 52 -5.22 2.83 41.02
C ALA A 52 -6.02 3.99 40.42
N ILE A 53 -5.39 5.17 40.25
CA ILE A 53 -6.00 6.29 39.51
C ILE A 53 -5.83 6.02 38.01
N VAL A 54 -6.69 5.16 37.46
CA VAL A 54 -6.68 4.80 36.04
C VAL A 54 -7.29 5.92 35.22
N HIS A 55 -6.59 6.38 34.18
CA HIS A 55 -7.14 7.31 33.21
C HIS A 55 -7.93 6.55 32.13
N THR A 56 -9.16 6.16 32.46
CA THR A 56 -10.07 5.49 31.53
C THR A 56 -10.70 6.50 30.58
N ALA A 57 -10.33 6.48 29.30
CA ALA A 57 -11.13 7.12 28.26
C ALA A 57 -12.45 6.34 28.10
N ALA A 58 -13.57 6.97 28.44
CA ALA A 58 -14.89 6.36 28.30
C ALA A 58 -15.46 6.65 26.91
N GLU A 59 -15.62 5.60 26.10
CA GLU A 59 -16.50 5.66 24.93
C GLU A 59 -17.97 5.61 25.39
N GLY A 60 -18.81 6.46 24.80
CA GLY A 60 -20.23 6.53 25.13
C GLY A 60 -21.06 5.66 24.20
N GLU A 61 -21.41 4.44 24.65
CA GLU A 61 -22.39 3.61 23.93
C GLU A 61 -23.83 4.11 24.13
N THR A 62 -24.61 4.13 23.04
CA THR A 62 -26.07 4.03 23.08
C THR A 62 -26.48 2.61 22.68
N SER A 63 -26.73 1.76 23.67
CA SER A 63 -27.03 0.33 23.49
C SER A 63 -28.41 0.06 22.87
N ALA A 64 -28.51 -1.02 22.08
CA ALA A 64 -29.77 -1.58 21.59
C ALA A 64 -29.74 -3.12 21.45
N VAL A 65 -29.48 -3.80 22.59
CA VAL A 65 -29.99 -5.14 23.00
C VAL A 65 -30.44 -6.15 21.89
N ALA A 66 -29.73 -7.27 21.79
CA ALA A 66 -30.30 -8.59 21.47
C ALA A 66 -29.43 -9.72 22.06
N ALA A 67 -30.03 -10.89 22.36
CA ALA A 67 -29.42 -11.94 23.19
C ALA A 67 -28.53 -12.96 22.45
N ASP A 68 -27.68 -13.64 23.22
CA ASP A 68 -26.88 -14.81 22.86
C ASP A 68 -27.70 -16.12 22.83
N VAL A 69 -27.49 -16.94 21.80
CA VAL A 69 -27.62 -18.43 21.81
C VAL A 69 -26.59 -19.01 20.82
N SER A 70 -26.01 -20.16 21.17
CA SER A 70 -24.97 -20.89 20.41
C SER A 70 -25.50 -21.95 19.43
N GLU A 71 -24.57 -22.71 18.84
CA GLU A 71 -24.73 -24.02 18.13
C GLU A 71 -25.09 -24.04 16.62
N ASP A 72 -24.02 -24.09 15.80
CA ASP A 72 -23.59 -25.28 15.00
C ASP A 72 -24.39 -25.79 13.76
N VAL A 73 -23.67 -26.57 12.94
CA VAL A 73 -24.08 -27.46 11.85
C VAL A 73 -24.41 -26.83 10.48
N SER A 74 -23.87 -27.47 9.43
CA SER A 74 -24.07 -27.15 8.01
C SER A 74 -25.39 -27.71 7.45
N VAL A 75 -25.90 -27.16 6.33
CA VAL A 75 -26.21 -27.95 5.11
C VAL A 75 -26.62 -27.09 3.91
N GLU A 76 -26.27 -27.65 2.75
CA GLU A 76 -26.58 -27.35 1.35
C GLU A 76 -27.99 -26.84 0.92
N THR A 77 -28.01 -26.36 -0.34
CA THR A 77 -29.07 -26.46 -1.37
C THR A 77 -30.19 -25.40 -1.58
N VAL A 78 -30.16 -24.87 -2.80
CA VAL A 78 -31.27 -24.67 -3.79
C VAL A 78 -31.97 -23.31 -3.92
N SER A 79 -32.20 -22.97 -5.19
CA SER A 79 -32.71 -21.71 -5.74
C SER A 79 -34.24 -21.69 -5.95
N THR A 80 -34.84 -20.50 -5.86
CA THR A 80 -35.79 -19.91 -6.83
C THR A 80 -35.85 -18.41 -6.52
N GLU A 81 -35.53 -17.48 -7.42
CA GLU A 81 -36.31 -17.09 -8.61
C GLU A 81 -37.66 -16.44 -8.28
N ASN A 82 -37.68 -15.10 -8.16
CA ASN A 82 -38.56 -14.24 -8.97
C ASN A 82 -38.32 -12.72 -8.77
N ALA A 83 -38.68 -11.97 -9.80
CA ALA A 83 -38.95 -10.53 -9.87
C ALA A 83 -40.04 -10.35 -10.96
N PRO A 84 -40.55 -9.14 -11.31
CA PRO A 84 -40.42 -7.81 -10.71
C PRO A 84 -41.81 -7.20 -10.36
N LEU A 85 -41.90 -5.89 -10.09
CA LEU A 85 -42.87 -4.95 -10.73
C LEU A 85 -42.63 -3.48 -10.30
N GLU A 86 -43.31 -2.55 -10.96
CA GLU A 86 -43.02 -1.09 -10.99
C GLU A 86 -44.16 -0.22 -10.38
N THR A 87 -44.01 1.12 -10.48
CA THR A 87 -45.04 2.21 -10.33
C THR A 87 -45.47 2.62 -8.90
N GLU A 88 -45.84 3.86 -8.56
CA GLU A 88 -45.59 5.23 -9.12
C GLU A 88 -45.87 6.34 -8.05
N VAL A 89 -45.07 7.43 -8.03
CA VAL A 89 -45.40 8.90 -8.21
C VAL A 89 -46.85 9.40 -7.85
N PRO A 90 -47.17 10.65 -7.35
CA PRO A 90 -46.53 12.00 -7.51
C PRO A 90 -46.56 13.01 -6.29
N VAL A 91 -46.33 14.33 -6.59
CA VAL A 91 -46.74 15.61 -5.92
C VAL A 91 -45.66 16.27 -5.01
N ALA A 92 -44.96 17.38 -5.30
CA ALA A 92 -45.25 18.75 -5.83
C ALA A 92 -45.70 19.79 -4.77
N ALA A 93 -45.36 21.10 -4.78
CA ALA A 93 -44.33 21.92 -5.47
C ALA A 93 -44.30 23.40 -4.94
N GLN A 94 -43.39 24.24 -5.49
CA GLN A 94 -43.45 25.73 -5.66
C GLN A 94 -42.95 26.75 -4.58
N THR A 95 -41.94 27.55 -5.00
CA THR A 95 -41.79 29.05 -4.90
C THR A 95 -41.49 29.75 -3.55
N ALA A 96 -40.76 30.89 -3.47
CA ALA A 96 -39.88 31.61 -4.43
C ALA A 96 -39.07 32.77 -3.76
N HIS A 97 -38.22 33.43 -4.57
CA HIS A 97 -37.70 34.83 -4.54
C HIS A 97 -36.19 35.12 -4.36
N THR A 98 -35.68 35.80 -5.39
CA THR A 98 -34.37 36.46 -5.65
C THR A 98 -34.47 38.00 -5.35
N PRO A 99 -33.49 38.92 -5.58
CA PRO A 99 -32.42 39.02 -6.63
C PRO A 99 -31.03 39.47 -6.06
N HIS A 100 -30.04 40.14 -6.70
CA HIS A 100 -29.74 40.78 -8.02
C HIS A 100 -28.21 40.56 -8.33
N VAL A 101 -27.64 40.51 -9.56
CA VAL A 101 -27.47 41.48 -10.70
C VAL A 101 -26.39 42.56 -10.47
N PRO A 102 -25.51 42.95 -11.45
CA PRO A 102 -25.14 42.34 -12.76
C PRO A 102 -23.66 42.53 -13.28
N HIS A 103 -23.39 42.08 -14.53
CA HIS A 103 -22.39 42.59 -15.53
C HIS A 103 -20.88 42.34 -15.31
N ALA A 104 -19.99 42.28 -16.34
CA ALA A 104 -20.08 42.30 -17.83
C ALA A 104 -18.74 41.78 -18.48
N ALA A 105 -18.51 41.72 -19.81
CA ALA A 105 -19.23 41.10 -20.96
C ALA A 105 -18.64 41.52 -22.34
N HIS A 106 -17.75 40.72 -22.96
CA HIS A 106 -17.18 40.89 -24.35
C HIS A 106 -16.82 39.49 -24.92
N ALA A 107 -16.76 39.11 -26.21
CA ALA A 107 -17.01 39.67 -27.57
C ALA A 107 -15.92 39.03 -28.50
N ALA A 108 -16.07 38.69 -29.80
CA ALA A 108 -17.22 38.58 -30.73
C ALA A 108 -16.80 37.78 -32.02
N HIS A 109 -17.69 37.73 -33.04
CA HIS A 109 -17.63 37.04 -34.36
C HIS A 109 -17.90 35.51 -34.33
N ALA A 110 -18.83 34.88 -35.09
CA ALA A 110 -19.53 35.09 -36.39
C ALA A 110 -18.92 34.28 -37.57
N GLY A 111 -19.68 33.56 -38.40
CA GLY A 111 -21.14 33.26 -38.35
C GLY A 111 -21.68 32.58 -39.64
N ALA A 112 -23.00 32.33 -39.65
CA ALA A 112 -23.86 31.85 -40.77
C ALA A 112 -23.89 30.35 -41.15
N ASP A 113 -25.11 29.92 -41.52
CA ASP A 113 -25.60 28.77 -42.31
C ASP A 113 -25.11 27.33 -42.02
N GLY A 114 -25.95 26.29 -41.86
CA GLY A 114 -27.42 26.22 -41.72
C GLY A 114 -28.11 25.20 -42.64
N VAL A 115 -28.61 24.08 -42.09
CA VAL A 115 -29.67 23.20 -42.67
C VAL A 115 -30.26 22.30 -41.56
N VAL A 116 -31.52 21.89 -41.71
CA VAL A 116 -32.31 21.12 -40.73
C VAL A 116 -32.30 19.61 -41.04
N LEU A 117 -32.47 18.76 -40.02
CA LEU A 117 -32.72 17.32 -40.11
C LEU A 117 -33.95 16.92 -39.27
N GLU A 118 -34.33 15.63 -39.35
CA GLU A 118 -35.46 14.95 -38.69
C GLU A 118 -36.85 15.15 -39.35
N PRO A 119 -37.77 14.16 -39.27
CA PRO A 119 -37.56 12.73 -39.60
C PRO A 119 -38.77 12.13 -40.37
N SER A 120 -38.78 10.80 -40.59
CA SER A 120 -39.90 9.87 -40.23
C SER A 120 -40.17 8.68 -41.19
N LEU A 121 -40.97 7.74 -40.69
CA LEU A 121 -41.75 6.67 -41.35
C LEU A 121 -41.05 5.37 -41.82
N THR A 122 -41.08 4.40 -40.89
CA THR A 122 -41.23 2.95 -41.13
C THR A 122 -42.41 2.61 -42.05
N THR A 123 -42.33 1.49 -42.80
CA THR A 123 -43.52 0.75 -43.30
C THR A 123 -43.19 -0.73 -43.48
N THR A 124 -44.17 -1.60 -43.20
CA THR A 124 -44.10 -3.07 -43.24
C THR A 124 -44.76 -3.66 -44.50
N ALA A 125 -44.16 -4.70 -45.08
CA ALA A 125 -44.83 -5.64 -46.00
C ALA A 125 -44.07 -6.98 -46.00
N THR A 126 -44.55 -8.00 -45.29
CA THR A 126 -45.34 -9.18 -45.75
C THR A 126 -44.51 -10.32 -46.37
N LEU A 127 -44.96 -11.55 -46.11
CA LEU A 127 -44.40 -12.80 -46.65
C LEU A 127 -45.17 -13.21 -47.91
N GLU A 128 -44.46 -13.69 -48.93
CA GLU A 128 -45.03 -14.56 -49.96
C GLU A 128 -44.08 -15.76 -50.20
N ARG A 129 -44.66 -16.89 -50.60
CA ARG A 129 -44.01 -18.20 -50.51
C ARG A 129 -44.53 -19.13 -51.61
N ASP A 130 -43.82 -19.19 -52.75
CA ASP A 130 -43.93 -20.28 -53.71
C ASP A 130 -42.66 -20.41 -54.56
N ALA A 131 -42.07 -21.61 -54.56
CA ALA A 131 -41.08 -22.11 -55.53
C ALA A 131 -40.78 -23.59 -55.21
N GLU A 132 -40.93 -24.48 -56.19
CA GLU A 132 -40.59 -25.90 -56.07
C GLU A 132 -39.08 -26.16 -56.23
N PRO A 133 -38.54 -27.29 -55.72
CA PRO A 133 -37.10 -27.57 -55.76
C PRO A 133 -36.65 -28.13 -57.11
N GLU A 134 -36.13 -27.27 -58.00
CA GLU A 134 -35.44 -27.75 -59.20
C GLU A 134 -34.19 -28.58 -58.84
N THR A 135 -34.19 -29.85 -59.22
CA THR A 135 -33.06 -30.76 -59.08
C THR A 135 -31.98 -30.51 -60.15
N GLY A 136 -31.42 -29.30 -60.15
CA GLY A 136 -30.32 -28.91 -61.02
C GLY A 136 -29.00 -29.58 -60.63
N SER A 137 -28.62 -30.65 -61.33
CA SER A 137 -27.35 -31.36 -61.09
C SER A 137 -26.14 -30.51 -61.50
N ILE A 138 -25.49 -29.88 -60.52
CA ILE A 138 -24.23 -29.15 -60.75
C ILE A 138 -23.17 -30.11 -61.31
N PRO A 139 -22.57 -29.85 -62.48
CA PRO A 139 -21.52 -30.70 -63.03
C PRO A 139 -20.27 -30.62 -62.15
N VAL A 140 -19.96 -31.73 -61.47
CA VAL A 140 -18.75 -31.85 -60.65
C VAL A 140 -17.54 -31.99 -61.57
N VAL A 141 -16.90 -30.86 -61.90
CA VAL A 141 -15.65 -30.82 -62.66
C VAL A 141 -14.57 -31.62 -61.91
N PRO A 142 -14.03 -32.72 -62.47
CA PRO A 142 -12.96 -33.47 -61.83
C PRO A 142 -11.70 -32.59 -61.71
N GLY A 143 -11.11 -32.55 -60.51
CA GLY A 143 -9.90 -31.76 -60.23
C GLY A 143 -10.13 -30.37 -59.61
N ALA A 144 -11.38 -29.92 -59.42
CA ALA A 144 -11.65 -28.63 -58.78
C ALA A 144 -11.05 -28.57 -57.33
N PRO A 145 -10.22 -27.56 -56.99
CA PRO A 145 -9.49 -27.53 -55.72
C PRO A 145 -10.40 -27.37 -54.50
N ARG A 146 -10.49 -28.42 -53.68
CA ARG A 146 -11.40 -28.54 -52.52
C ARG A 146 -11.09 -27.63 -51.31
N THR A 147 -10.12 -26.72 -51.38
CA THR A 147 -9.80 -25.80 -50.27
C THR A 147 -9.84 -24.34 -50.72
N ARG A 148 -10.27 -23.44 -49.82
CA ARG A 148 -10.32 -21.99 -50.08
C ARG A 148 -8.95 -21.43 -50.51
N ARG A 149 -7.87 -21.98 -49.93
CA ARG A 149 -6.46 -21.70 -50.29
C ARG A 149 -6.15 -22.05 -51.74
N ALA A 150 -6.47 -23.27 -52.17
CA ALA A 150 -6.18 -23.73 -53.53
C ALA A 150 -7.14 -23.15 -54.60
N ARG A 151 -8.37 -22.77 -54.23
CA ARG A 151 -9.27 -22.01 -55.11
C ARG A 151 -8.76 -20.59 -55.37
N ARG A 152 -8.12 -19.95 -54.38
CA ARG A 152 -7.51 -18.60 -54.52
C ARG A 152 -6.14 -18.63 -55.20
N ALA A 153 -5.34 -19.67 -54.98
CA ALA A 153 -4.11 -19.89 -55.75
C ALA A 153 -4.36 -20.03 -57.27
N ALA A 154 -5.58 -20.40 -57.66
CA ALA A 154 -6.02 -20.48 -59.05
C ALA A 154 -6.74 -19.21 -59.58
N SER A 155 -7.07 -18.23 -58.73
CA SER A 155 -7.79 -17.00 -59.18
C SER A 155 -6.85 -15.85 -59.57
N GLY A 156 -5.55 -15.94 -59.29
CA GLY A 156 -4.58 -14.90 -59.66
C GLY A 156 -4.68 -13.60 -58.85
N GLU A 157 -5.61 -13.52 -57.88
CA GLU A 157 -5.74 -12.42 -56.94
C GLU A 157 -4.53 -12.40 -55.99
N GLY A 158 -3.47 -11.73 -56.43
CA GLY A 158 -2.28 -11.48 -55.63
C GLY A 158 -2.61 -10.76 -54.33
N ILE A 159 -1.76 -10.97 -53.33
CA ILE A 159 -1.76 -10.14 -52.12
C ILE A 159 -1.49 -8.70 -52.55
N GLU A 160 -2.17 -7.73 -51.92
CA GLU A 160 -1.90 -6.28 -52.12
C GLU A 160 -0.38 -6.00 -52.03
N PRO A 161 0.15 -5.04 -52.81
CA PRO A 161 1.60 -4.87 -53.03
C PRO A 161 2.40 -4.95 -51.73
N ASP A 162 3.39 -5.84 -51.71
CA ASP A 162 4.04 -6.26 -50.48
C ASP A 162 4.72 -5.07 -49.80
N GLU A 163 4.22 -4.66 -48.63
CA GLU A 163 4.79 -3.54 -47.89
C GLU A 163 6.24 -3.80 -47.43
N LEU A 164 6.72 -5.04 -47.55
CA LEU A 164 8.12 -5.41 -47.36
C LEU A 164 9.03 -5.03 -48.55
N ASP A 165 8.48 -4.66 -49.72
CA ASP A 165 9.25 -4.16 -50.88
C ASP A 165 9.85 -2.77 -50.62
N ASN A 166 9.21 -1.97 -49.75
CA ASN A 166 9.68 -0.64 -49.34
C ASN A 166 9.90 -0.55 -47.81
N PRO A 167 10.80 -1.38 -47.24
CA PRO A 167 10.96 -1.48 -45.81
C PRO A 167 11.65 -0.24 -45.26
N SER A 168 11.10 0.35 -44.20
CA SER A 168 11.72 1.49 -43.50
C SER A 168 13.02 1.10 -42.80
N TRP A 169 13.84 2.09 -42.42
CA TRP A 169 15.15 1.85 -41.79
C TRP A 169 15.08 0.92 -40.55
N LEU A 170 14.09 1.10 -39.67
CA LEU A 170 13.83 0.20 -38.54
C LEU A 170 13.45 -1.22 -38.99
N GLN A 171 12.61 -1.35 -40.01
CA GLN A 171 12.18 -2.65 -40.53
C GLN A 171 13.36 -3.39 -41.20
N ARG A 172 14.25 -2.68 -41.92
CA ARG A 172 15.46 -3.28 -42.53
C ARG A 172 16.37 -3.96 -41.50
N GLY A 173 16.54 -3.34 -40.32
CA GLY A 173 17.29 -3.95 -39.21
C GLY A 173 16.55 -5.10 -38.50
N TYR A 174 15.22 -5.00 -38.40
CA TYR A 174 14.39 -5.97 -37.67
C TYR A 174 14.03 -7.23 -38.49
N LEU A 175 13.80 -7.11 -39.80
CA LEU A 175 13.46 -8.22 -40.71
C LEU A 175 14.41 -9.43 -40.63
N PRO A 176 15.76 -9.28 -40.64
CA PRO A 176 16.64 -10.43 -40.45
C PRO A 176 16.46 -11.09 -39.07
N ILE A 177 16.31 -10.30 -38.00
CA ILE A 177 16.13 -10.81 -36.63
C ILE A 177 14.86 -11.67 -36.55
N ILE A 178 13.71 -11.13 -36.97
CA ILE A 178 12.44 -11.87 -36.91
C ILE A 178 12.44 -13.08 -37.87
N SER A 179 13.14 -13.00 -39.01
CA SER A 179 13.30 -14.16 -39.91
C SER A 179 14.08 -15.31 -39.26
N TRP A 180 15.08 -14.99 -38.43
CA TRP A 180 15.91 -15.97 -37.74
C TRP A 180 15.19 -16.59 -36.53
N THR A 181 14.45 -15.79 -35.74
CA THR A 181 13.71 -16.31 -34.57
C THR A 181 12.45 -17.08 -34.96
N VAL A 182 11.75 -16.71 -36.03
CA VAL A 182 10.65 -17.51 -36.62
C VAL A 182 11.19 -18.83 -37.24
N LYS A 183 12.46 -18.89 -37.65
CA LYS A 183 13.11 -20.14 -38.08
C LYS A 183 13.56 -21.01 -36.90
N HIS A 184 14.09 -20.41 -35.83
CA HIS A 184 14.68 -21.11 -34.67
C HIS A 184 13.87 -20.93 -33.38
N SER A 185 12.53 -20.92 -33.47
CA SER A 185 11.65 -20.48 -32.38
C SER A 185 11.81 -21.24 -31.06
N VAL A 186 12.25 -22.51 -31.10
CA VAL A 186 12.59 -23.29 -29.90
C VAL A 186 13.83 -22.70 -29.20
N THR A 187 14.88 -22.37 -29.95
CA THR A 187 16.09 -21.73 -29.41
C THR A 187 15.78 -20.34 -28.85
N THR A 188 14.93 -19.57 -29.52
CA THR A 188 14.48 -18.25 -29.02
C THR A 188 13.68 -18.37 -27.72
N LEU A 189 12.81 -19.38 -27.59
CA LEU A 189 12.06 -19.65 -26.36
C LEU A 189 12.95 -20.17 -25.22
N LEU A 190 13.94 -21.03 -25.52
CA LEU A 190 14.91 -21.49 -24.52
C LEU A 190 15.80 -20.34 -24.04
N LEU A 191 16.22 -19.43 -24.91
CA LEU A 191 16.96 -18.23 -24.53
C LEU A 191 16.11 -17.29 -23.66
N ALA A 192 14.84 -17.07 -24.02
CA ALA A 192 13.91 -16.27 -23.21
C ALA A 192 13.68 -16.91 -21.83
N LEU A 193 13.47 -18.23 -21.78
CA LEU A 193 13.33 -18.98 -20.53
C LEU A 193 14.60 -18.90 -19.66
N LEU A 194 15.79 -18.95 -20.28
CA LEU A 194 17.06 -18.76 -19.58
C LEU A 194 17.16 -17.36 -18.97
N VAL A 195 16.74 -16.31 -19.68
CA VAL A 195 16.66 -14.95 -19.12
C VAL A 195 15.67 -14.90 -17.95
N LEU A 196 14.48 -15.48 -18.09
CA LEU A 196 13.48 -15.54 -17.01
C LEU A 196 13.99 -16.26 -15.75
N VAL A 197 14.66 -17.40 -15.92
CA VAL A 197 15.29 -18.14 -14.81
C VAL A 197 16.48 -17.38 -14.23
N GLY A 198 17.29 -16.72 -15.06
CA GLY A 198 18.41 -15.88 -14.63
C GLY A 198 17.97 -14.67 -13.80
N THR A 199 16.91 -13.97 -14.22
CA THR A 199 16.30 -12.91 -13.41
C THR A 199 15.58 -13.46 -12.17
N GLY A 200 14.98 -14.65 -12.26
CA GLY A 200 14.45 -15.36 -11.09
C GLY A 200 15.52 -15.64 -10.03
N ALA A 201 16.76 -15.96 -10.45
CA ALA A 201 17.90 -16.12 -9.56
C ALA A 201 18.43 -14.79 -8.97
N LEU A 202 18.03 -13.63 -9.50
CA LEU A 202 18.28 -12.31 -8.90
C LEU A 202 17.22 -11.92 -7.85
N ALA A 203 16.05 -12.58 -7.84
CA ALA A 203 14.97 -12.23 -6.90
C ALA A 203 15.37 -12.31 -5.41
N PRO A 204 16.21 -13.27 -4.94
CA PRO A 204 16.70 -13.30 -3.56
C PRO A 204 17.68 -12.16 -3.19
N LEU A 205 18.14 -11.37 -4.17
CA LEU A 205 18.99 -10.20 -3.96
C LEU A 205 18.19 -8.88 -3.96
N MET A 206 16.87 -8.93 -4.15
CA MET A 206 16.01 -7.75 -3.99
C MET A 206 15.75 -7.46 -2.52
N LYS A 207 16.07 -6.23 -2.09
CA LYS A 207 15.52 -5.66 -0.85
C LYS A 207 13.98 -5.58 -0.95
N LEU A 208 13.30 -5.77 0.17
CA LEU A 208 11.85 -5.71 0.28
C LEU A 208 11.46 -4.62 1.28
N SER A 209 10.65 -3.65 0.86
CA SER A 209 10.21 -2.53 1.71
C SER A 209 8.70 -2.33 1.59
N PHE A 210 8.03 -1.79 2.60
CA PHE A 210 6.60 -1.51 2.50
C PHE A 210 6.35 -0.39 1.49
N LEU A 211 7.01 0.75 1.69
CA LEU A 211 6.84 1.97 0.90
C LEU A 211 8.16 2.62 0.44
N GLY A 212 9.33 2.07 0.82
CA GLY A 212 10.67 2.63 0.53
C GLY A 212 11.17 3.62 1.58
N SER A 213 12.44 4.04 1.53
CA SER A 213 12.84 5.25 2.25
C SER A 213 12.13 6.45 1.62
N SER A 214 11.67 7.38 2.45
CA SER A 214 10.69 8.38 2.03
C SER A 214 11.30 9.54 1.21
N GLY A 215 12.63 9.61 1.11
CA GLY A 215 13.36 10.77 0.59
C GLY A 215 13.08 12.06 1.37
N GLN A 216 12.46 11.96 2.55
CA GLN A 216 12.06 13.11 3.35
C GLN A 216 13.28 13.76 3.96
N ASN A 217 13.36 15.08 3.81
CA ASN A 217 14.35 15.92 4.46
C ASN A 217 13.87 16.35 5.87
N THR A 218 13.25 15.43 6.61
CA THR A 218 12.72 15.63 7.95
C THR A 218 13.14 14.48 8.85
N LEU A 219 13.50 14.75 10.10
CA LEU A 219 13.86 13.74 11.10
C LEU A 219 13.27 14.10 12.46
N ASN A 220 12.85 13.11 13.24
CA ASN A 220 12.36 13.31 14.61
C ASN A 220 13.31 12.65 15.62
N ILE A 221 13.77 13.40 16.62
CA ILE A 221 14.46 12.83 17.78
C ILE A 221 13.55 12.99 19.00
N SER A 222 13.47 11.95 19.83
CA SER A 222 12.99 12.08 21.20
C SER A 222 14.16 11.94 22.17
N GLN A 223 14.24 12.86 23.13
CA GLN A 223 15.21 12.86 24.21
C GLN A 223 14.45 12.63 25.52
N THR A 224 14.76 11.57 26.26
CA THR A 224 14.14 11.27 27.55
C THR A 224 15.18 11.44 28.66
N LEU A 225 14.93 12.41 29.54
CA LEU A 225 15.77 12.71 30.70
C LEU A 225 15.33 11.92 31.94
N GLU A 226 16.16 11.92 32.98
CA GLU A 226 15.80 11.35 34.28
C GLU A 226 14.55 12.04 34.85
N GLN A 227 13.75 11.26 35.57
CA GLN A 227 12.43 11.68 36.00
C GLN A 227 12.50 12.75 37.09
N GLY A 228 11.66 13.78 36.99
CA GLY A 228 11.69 14.94 37.89
C GLY A 228 12.66 16.04 37.46
N ALA A 229 13.39 15.89 36.34
CA ALA A 229 14.18 16.98 35.75
C ALA A 229 13.31 18.22 35.50
N SER A 230 13.67 19.36 36.13
CA SER A 230 12.95 20.62 36.01
C SER A 230 13.02 21.16 34.57
N LEU A 231 12.08 22.03 34.17
CA LEU A 231 12.09 22.64 32.83
C LEU A 231 13.41 23.36 32.50
N SER A 232 14.13 23.90 33.49
CA SER A 232 15.46 24.51 33.29
C SER A 232 16.57 23.47 33.10
N ALA A 233 16.49 22.31 33.75
CA ALA A 233 17.40 21.18 33.49
C ALA A 233 17.13 20.57 32.11
N GLN A 234 15.85 20.46 31.73
CA GLN A 234 15.40 20.04 30.41
C GLN A 234 15.95 20.99 29.32
N ASP A 235 15.77 22.30 29.45
CA ASP A 235 16.32 23.33 28.55
C ASP A 235 17.85 23.27 28.41
N THR A 236 18.57 23.12 29.54
CA THR A 236 20.04 23.03 29.54
C THR A 236 20.54 21.79 28.77
N ALA A 237 19.92 20.63 29.00
CA ALA A 237 20.22 19.41 28.25
C ALA A 237 19.78 19.53 26.78
N ALA A 238 18.66 20.22 26.51
CA ALA A 238 18.11 20.35 25.18
C ALA A 238 18.99 21.22 24.26
N SER A 239 19.42 22.38 24.76
CA SER A 239 20.29 23.32 24.05
C SER A 239 21.65 22.71 23.71
N THR A 240 22.15 21.79 24.56
CA THR A 240 23.37 21.02 24.31
C THR A 240 23.24 20.12 23.08
N VAL A 241 22.11 19.41 22.94
CA VAL A 241 21.79 18.57 21.77
C VAL A 241 21.49 19.43 20.53
N GLU A 242 20.68 20.48 20.67
CA GLU A 242 20.32 21.40 19.58
C GLU A 242 21.56 22.02 18.93
N LYS A 243 22.49 22.54 19.74
CA LYS A 243 23.75 23.09 19.26
C LYS A 243 24.56 22.05 18.48
N LYS A 244 24.59 20.81 18.94
CA LYS A 244 25.31 19.72 18.26
C LYS A 244 24.66 19.34 16.94
N LEU A 245 23.33 19.33 16.85
CA LEU A 245 22.61 19.16 15.58
C LEU A 245 22.93 20.30 14.59
N ARG A 246 22.94 21.56 15.06
CA ARG A 246 23.31 22.72 14.22
C ARG A 246 24.77 22.73 13.74
N GLU A 247 25.66 21.94 14.34
CA GLU A 247 27.05 21.75 13.86
C GLU A 247 27.15 20.71 12.72
N ILE A 248 26.11 19.91 12.47
CA ILE A 248 26.09 18.89 11.41
C ILE A 248 25.73 19.53 10.06
N LYS A 249 26.63 19.39 9.07
CA LYS A 249 26.37 19.83 7.70
C LYS A 249 25.22 19.02 7.09
N GLY A 250 24.25 19.73 6.51
CA GLY A 250 23.03 19.14 5.97
C GLY A 250 21.82 19.24 6.91
N ILE A 251 21.94 19.84 8.10
CA ILE A 251 20.79 20.29 8.89
C ILE A 251 20.54 21.78 8.61
N GLU A 252 19.31 22.13 8.22
CA GLU A 252 18.88 23.52 7.97
C GLU A 252 18.15 24.10 9.19
N THR A 253 17.15 23.38 9.70
CA THR A 253 16.29 23.82 10.80
C THR A 253 16.26 22.76 11.90
N VAL A 254 16.28 23.22 13.14
CA VAL A 254 15.99 22.41 14.33
C VAL A 254 14.93 23.17 15.12
N GLN A 255 13.77 22.55 15.30
CA GLN A 255 12.70 22.97 16.21
C GLN A 255 12.73 22.04 17.43
N VAL A 256 12.68 22.62 18.63
CA VAL A 256 12.69 21.88 19.90
C VAL A 256 11.39 22.19 20.66
N SER A 257 10.73 21.15 21.18
CA SER A 257 9.57 21.28 22.08
C SER A 257 9.89 20.62 23.42
N ILE A 258 9.68 21.34 24.52
CA ILE A 258 10.03 20.95 25.90
C ILE A 258 8.76 20.96 26.75
N GLY A 259 8.53 19.93 27.58
CA GLY A 259 7.37 19.82 28.48
C GLY A 259 6.02 19.56 27.81
N SER A 260 5.91 19.78 26.50
CA SER A 260 4.81 19.42 25.61
C SER A 260 5.38 18.98 24.26
N SER A 261 4.74 18.01 23.63
CA SER A 261 5.03 17.59 22.25
C SER A 261 4.57 18.61 21.18
N GLY A 262 3.92 19.70 21.59
CA GLY A 262 3.29 20.68 20.70
C GLY A 262 1.90 20.26 20.20
N SER A 263 1.38 19.12 20.66
CA SER A 263 0.04 18.61 20.33
C SER A 263 -0.63 18.06 21.59
N ALA A 264 -1.74 18.71 21.98
CA ALA A 264 -2.51 18.32 23.16
C ALA A 264 -3.06 16.88 23.08
N LEU A 265 -3.21 16.33 21.87
CA LEU A 265 -3.65 14.94 21.67
C LEU A 265 -2.53 13.96 22.05
N SER A 266 -1.29 14.19 21.58
CA SER A 266 -0.15 13.35 21.96
C SER A 266 0.27 13.55 23.41
N ASP A 267 0.12 14.76 23.97
CA ASP A 267 0.33 15.00 25.41
C ASP A 267 -0.72 14.25 26.27
N ALA A 268 -1.97 14.12 25.81
CA ALA A 268 -2.97 13.30 26.48
C ALA A 268 -2.66 11.80 26.43
N PHE A 269 -2.24 11.27 25.27
CA PHE A 269 -1.92 9.84 25.12
C PHE A 269 -0.57 9.41 25.71
N SER A 270 0.43 10.30 25.80
CA SER A 270 1.76 9.99 26.34
C SER A 270 1.93 10.24 27.83
N GLY A 271 0.90 10.79 28.51
CA GLY A 271 0.97 11.16 29.92
C GLY A 271 1.83 12.42 30.13
N GLY A 272 1.36 13.54 29.56
CA GLY A 272 2.06 14.83 29.55
C GLY A 272 2.64 15.24 30.90
N GLY A 273 3.89 15.71 30.88
CA GLY A 273 4.75 15.83 32.06
C GLY A 273 5.85 14.76 32.14
N SER A 274 5.83 13.76 31.26
CA SER A 274 7.02 13.02 30.84
C SER A 274 8.17 13.98 30.52
N GLY A 275 9.39 13.69 30.99
CA GLY A 275 10.63 14.44 30.71
C GLY A 275 11.16 14.21 29.29
N SER A 276 10.25 14.17 28.31
CA SER A 276 10.48 13.91 26.90
C SER A 276 10.52 15.23 26.11
N ILE A 277 11.67 15.52 25.52
CA ILE A 277 11.89 16.65 24.62
C ILE A 277 11.87 16.13 23.18
N SER A 278 11.12 16.79 22.30
CA SER A 278 11.01 16.40 20.89
C SER A 278 11.71 17.39 19.97
N TYR A 279 12.53 16.87 19.06
CA TYR A 279 13.19 17.63 18.00
C TYR A 279 12.54 17.31 16.67
N SER A 280 12.05 18.32 15.97
CA SER A 280 11.75 18.24 14.54
C SER A 280 12.89 18.91 13.78
N ILE A 281 13.59 18.14 12.95
CA ILE A 281 14.74 18.59 12.18
C ILE A 281 14.36 18.64 10.71
N THR A 282 14.67 19.73 10.02
CA THR A 282 14.64 19.81 8.55
C THR A 282 16.06 19.81 8.02
N THR A 283 16.34 18.94 7.05
CA THR A 283 17.67 18.74 6.43
C THR A 283 17.73 19.37 5.03
N ASP A 284 18.95 19.55 4.51
CA ASP A 284 19.17 19.93 3.11
C ASP A 284 18.53 18.86 2.23
N ALA A 285 17.59 19.32 1.40
CA ALA A 285 16.82 18.48 0.51
C ALA A 285 17.71 17.63 -0.43
N ASN A 286 18.89 18.14 -0.81
CA ASN A 286 19.79 17.51 -1.77
C ASN A 286 20.81 16.56 -1.11
N ALA A 287 20.80 16.43 0.22
CA ALA A 287 21.67 15.53 0.95
C ALA A 287 21.22 14.06 0.82
N ASP A 288 22.19 13.15 0.96
CA ASP A 288 21.92 11.73 1.21
C ASP A 288 21.32 11.59 2.63
N GLN A 289 20.01 11.41 2.70
CA GLN A 289 19.26 11.40 3.95
C GLN A 289 19.57 10.17 4.82
N ASP A 290 19.99 9.05 4.22
CA ASP A 290 20.34 7.83 4.97
C ASP A 290 21.75 7.95 5.56
N ALA A 291 22.71 8.48 4.79
CA ALA A 291 24.04 8.83 5.30
C ALA A 291 24.00 9.95 6.34
N LEU A 292 23.10 10.92 6.18
CA LEU A 292 22.89 11.99 7.15
C LEU A 292 22.24 11.46 8.43
N GLN A 293 21.23 10.58 8.36
CA GLN A 293 20.68 9.88 9.53
C GLN A 293 21.75 9.06 10.28
N ALA A 294 22.57 8.30 9.55
CA ALA A 294 23.66 7.52 10.15
C ALA A 294 24.71 8.43 10.82
N THR A 295 24.97 9.61 10.24
CA THR A 295 25.83 10.64 10.84
C THR A 295 25.19 11.24 12.10
N VAL A 296 23.90 11.57 12.06
CA VAL A 296 23.15 12.11 13.20
C VAL A 296 23.16 11.11 14.38
N ARG A 297 22.80 9.83 14.18
CA ARG A 297 22.92 8.80 15.23
C ARG A 297 24.33 8.80 15.84
N LYS A 298 25.35 8.68 15.00
CA LYS A 298 26.76 8.61 15.41
C LYS A 298 27.29 9.85 16.15
N GLU A 299 26.72 11.04 15.94
CA GLU A 299 27.07 12.24 16.73
C GLU A 299 26.26 12.31 18.04
N LEU A 300 25.01 11.85 18.06
CA LEU A 300 24.18 11.72 19.27
C LEU A 300 24.76 10.68 20.24
N ASP A 301 25.23 9.53 19.74
CA ASP A 301 25.87 8.44 20.51
C ASP A 301 27.11 8.89 21.32
N LYS A 302 27.70 10.04 20.98
CA LYS A 302 28.85 10.62 21.69
C LYS A 302 28.44 11.54 22.84
N LEU A 303 27.19 12.00 22.85
CA LEU A 303 26.69 12.89 23.88
C LEU A 303 26.47 12.10 25.17
N LYS A 304 26.90 12.68 26.28
CA LYS A 304 26.71 12.14 27.62
C LYS A 304 25.97 13.16 28.47
N ASP A 305 25.35 12.68 29.54
CA ASP A 305 24.69 13.51 30.53
C ASP A 305 23.50 14.34 29.96
N VAL A 306 22.97 13.92 28.80
CA VAL A 306 21.81 14.49 28.08
C VAL A 306 20.59 13.56 28.07
N GLY A 307 20.59 12.48 28.87
CA GLY A 307 19.53 11.46 28.85
C GLY A 307 19.60 10.51 27.64
N THR A 308 18.53 9.76 27.41
CA THR A 308 18.41 8.79 26.32
C THR A 308 17.91 9.47 25.06
N LEU A 309 18.63 9.34 23.94
CA LEU A 309 18.27 9.91 22.64
C LEU A 309 17.85 8.79 21.68
N LYS A 310 16.66 8.90 21.07
CA LYS A 310 16.12 7.94 20.08
C LYS A 310 15.80 8.65 18.77
N LEU A 311 16.33 8.16 17.64
CA LEU A 311 16.12 8.77 16.31
C LEU A 311 15.03 8.03 15.51
N ALA A 312 13.82 8.59 15.55
CA ALA A 312 12.72 8.18 14.71
C ALA A 312 12.86 8.78 13.29
N ALA A 313 13.19 7.93 12.31
CA ALA A 313 13.13 8.31 10.90
C ALA A 313 11.69 8.75 10.55
N SER A 314 11.52 9.97 10.02
CA SER A 314 10.16 10.48 9.78
C SER A 314 9.46 9.61 8.74
N SER A 315 8.34 9.04 9.17
CA SER A 315 7.53 8.13 8.37
C SER A 315 6.18 8.81 8.15
N GLY A 316 5.89 9.15 6.89
CA GLY A 316 4.73 9.98 6.54
C GLY A 316 3.39 9.29 6.81
N PHE A 317 2.34 10.08 6.99
CA PHE A 317 0.94 9.61 7.15
C PHE A 317 0.71 8.64 8.33
N GLY A 318 1.58 8.62 9.34
CA GLY A 318 1.41 7.78 10.54
C GLY A 318 1.76 6.30 10.32
N ALA A 319 2.20 5.91 9.12
CA ALA A 319 3.00 4.70 8.97
C ALA A 319 4.31 4.87 9.77
N SER A 320 4.93 3.76 10.16
CA SER A 320 6.29 3.77 10.73
C SER A 320 7.13 2.71 10.01
N ASN A 321 8.45 2.91 9.93
CA ASN A 321 9.36 1.87 9.43
C ASN A 321 9.80 0.86 10.52
N VAL A 322 9.06 0.80 11.65
CA VAL A 322 9.39 -0.04 12.81
C VAL A 322 8.72 -1.40 12.67
N ILE A 323 9.53 -2.47 12.74
CA ILE A 323 9.06 -3.85 12.85
C ILE A 323 8.76 -4.11 14.33
N LYS A 324 7.51 -4.45 14.64
CA LYS A 324 7.04 -4.64 16.02
C LYS A 324 6.98 -6.12 16.36
N ILE A 325 7.42 -6.51 17.54
CA ILE A 325 7.07 -7.80 18.15
C ILE A 325 6.13 -7.51 19.31
N ASP A 326 4.85 -7.82 19.14
CA ASP A 326 3.84 -7.70 20.17
C ASP A 326 3.84 -8.96 21.04
N VAL A 327 4.26 -8.81 22.30
CA VAL A 327 4.30 -9.85 23.32
C VAL A 327 3.09 -9.67 24.23
N GLN A 328 2.33 -10.73 24.49
CA GLN A 328 1.19 -10.76 25.41
C GLN A 328 1.40 -11.87 26.44
N ALA A 329 1.15 -11.57 27.71
CA ALA A 329 1.18 -12.56 28.78
C ALA A 329 0.29 -12.16 29.97
N SER A 330 -0.33 -13.14 30.62
CA SER A 330 -1.16 -12.93 31.81
C SER A 330 -0.36 -12.55 33.07
N SER A 331 0.96 -12.78 33.07
CA SER A 331 1.86 -12.45 34.18
C SER A 331 2.88 -11.39 33.79
N ALA A 332 2.96 -10.30 34.56
CA ALA A 332 3.90 -9.21 34.36
C ALA A 332 5.38 -9.68 34.40
N LYS A 333 5.70 -10.71 35.21
CA LYS A 333 7.04 -11.29 35.25
C LYS A 333 7.36 -12.07 33.98
N ALA A 334 6.42 -12.90 33.50
CA ALA A 334 6.60 -13.67 32.27
C ALA A 334 6.72 -12.74 31.05
N LEU A 335 5.94 -11.64 31.03
CA LEU A 335 6.05 -10.58 30.04
C LEU A 335 7.45 -9.96 30.03
N ALA A 336 8.01 -9.60 31.20
CA ALA A 336 9.34 -9.00 31.30
C ALA A 336 10.47 -9.96 30.87
N GLU A 337 10.42 -11.21 31.31
CA GLU A 337 11.42 -12.21 30.93
C GLU A 337 11.36 -12.52 29.41
N ALA A 338 10.16 -12.60 28.83
CA ALA A 338 9.97 -12.80 27.40
C ALA A 338 10.40 -11.58 26.55
N THR A 339 9.93 -10.37 26.87
CA THR A 339 10.27 -9.15 26.14
C THR A 339 11.77 -8.91 26.15
N LYS A 340 12.44 -9.09 27.31
CA LYS A 340 13.90 -8.98 27.38
C LYS A 340 14.61 -10.03 26.54
N VAL A 341 14.22 -11.31 26.58
CA VAL A 341 14.84 -12.36 25.75
C VAL A 341 14.66 -12.09 24.25
N LEU A 342 13.57 -11.45 23.85
CA LEU A 342 13.33 -11.03 22.47
C LEU A 342 14.16 -9.80 22.08
N HIS A 343 14.27 -8.79 22.96
CA HIS A 343 15.16 -7.62 22.79
C HIS A 343 16.63 -8.04 22.66
N ASP A 344 17.14 -8.82 23.63
CA ASP A 344 18.51 -9.35 23.68
C ASP A 344 18.87 -10.15 22.42
N LYS A 345 17.90 -10.74 21.71
CA LYS A 345 18.13 -11.44 20.43
C LYS A 345 17.95 -10.54 19.22
N ALA A 346 16.94 -9.67 19.22
CA ALA A 346 16.67 -8.74 18.12
C ALA A 346 17.84 -7.77 17.90
N ALA A 347 18.48 -7.31 18.97
CA ALA A 347 19.67 -6.46 18.94
C ALA A 347 20.94 -7.15 18.37
N LYS A 348 20.83 -8.43 17.98
CA LYS A 348 21.91 -9.24 17.37
C LYS A 348 21.59 -9.68 15.93
N LEU A 349 20.51 -9.16 15.33
CA LEU A 349 20.13 -9.46 13.94
C LEU A 349 20.88 -8.56 12.95
N ASP A 350 21.23 -9.12 11.79
CA ASP A 350 21.92 -8.38 10.73
C ASP A 350 20.97 -7.36 10.09
N GLY A 351 21.42 -6.11 9.96
CA GLY A 351 20.64 -5.03 9.34
C GLY A 351 19.68 -4.29 10.29
N VAL A 352 19.79 -4.48 11.60
CA VAL A 352 19.10 -3.65 12.61
C VAL A 352 19.98 -2.48 13.04
N ALA A 353 19.40 -1.28 13.22
CA ALA A 353 20.12 -0.10 13.73
C ALA A 353 19.84 0.17 15.22
N GLU A 354 18.60 -0.04 15.65
CA GLU A 354 18.15 0.28 17.01
C GLU A 354 17.08 -0.74 17.41
N VAL A 355 17.14 -1.22 18.66
CA VAL A 355 16.08 -2.01 19.28
C VAL A 355 15.70 -1.36 20.60
N ASP A 356 14.44 -0.99 20.67
CA ASP A 356 13.79 -0.44 21.85
C ASP A 356 12.71 -1.43 22.33
N ASP A 357 12.25 -1.30 23.56
CA ASP A 357 11.04 -1.99 23.98
C ASP A 357 10.15 -1.12 24.87
N THR A 358 8.86 -1.41 24.85
CA THR A 358 7.83 -0.62 25.54
C THR A 358 7.48 -1.20 26.91
N ILE A 359 8.31 -2.06 27.51
CA ILE A 359 8.00 -2.48 28.87
C ILE A 359 8.19 -1.28 29.79
N SER A 360 7.15 -0.95 30.55
CA SER A 360 7.30 0.07 31.57
C SER A 360 8.33 -0.42 32.58
N GLU A 361 9.44 0.29 32.69
CA GLU A 361 10.26 0.26 33.90
C GLU A 361 9.34 0.41 35.12
N ALA A 362 9.63 -0.36 36.17
CA ALA A 362 8.92 -0.23 37.43
C ALA A 362 9.37 1.09 38.08
N ARG A 363 8.46 2.05 38.16
CA ARG A 363 8.73 3.37 38.73
C ARG A 363 8.39 3.37 40.22
N PRO A 364 9.23 3.98 41.08
CA PRO A 364 8.89 4.18 42.48
C PRO A 364 7.72 5.17 42.58
N PHE A 365 6.63 4.74 43.19
CA PHE A 365 5.50 5.60 43.53
C PHE A 365 5.18 5.52 45.02
N ILE A 366 4.61 6.60 45.56
CA ILE A 366 4.18 6.65 46.97
C ILE A 366 2.83 5.94 47.06
N GLN A 367 2.85 4.68 47.51
CA GLN A 367 1.63 3.93 47.82
C GLN A 367 1.13 4.35 49.21
N VAL A 368 -0.08 4.90 49.25
CA VAL A 368 -0.85 5.19 50.47
C VAL A 368 -1.83 4.04 50.66
N LYS A 369 -1.41 2.99 51.36
CA LYS A 369 -2.27 1.83 51.64
C LYS A 369 -3.12 2.13 52.88
N VAL A 370 -4.39 2.50 52.65
CA VAL A 370 -5.36 2.82 53.70
C VAL A 370 -5.58 1.61 54.62
N ASP A 371 -5.60 1.87 55.94
CA ASP A 371 -6.11 0.91 56.93
C ASP A 371 -7.62 1.14 57.08
N ARG A 372 -8.40 0.17 56.62
CA ARG A 372 -9.88 0.21 56.64
C ARG A 372 -10.43 0.37 58.05
N ASP A 373 -9.86 -0.36 59.00
CA ASP A 373 -10.33 -0.39 60.37
C ASP A 373 -9.91 0.87 61.13
N ALA A 374 -8.81 1.53 60.75
CA ALA A 374 -8.43 2.83 61.28
C ALA A 374 -9.29 3.96 60.69
N ALA A 375 -9.45 3.99 59.35
CA ALA A 375 -10.22 5.01 58.64
C ALA A 375 -11.71 4.99 59.02
N ALA A 376 -12.33 3.80 59.11
CA ALA A 376 -13.73 3.67 59.50
C ALA A 376 -14.03 4.21 60.91
N LYS A 377 -13.10 4.03 61.86
CA LYS A 377 -13.23 4.54 63.25
C LYS A 377 -13.27 6.07 63.33
N VAL A 378 -12.71 6.77 62.34
CA VAL A 378 -12.73 8.25 62.25
C VAL A 378 -13.77 8.78 61.25
N GLY A 379 -14.61 7.89 60.70
CA GLY A 379 -15.68 8.24 59.75
C GLY A 379 -15.22 8.47 58.31
N LEU A 380 -14.02 8.01 57.93
CA LEU A 380 -13.48 8.17 56.57
C LEU A 380 -13.53 6.87 55.77
N SER A 381 -13.90 6.98 54.49
CA SER A 381 -13.73 5.90 53.51
C SER A 381 -12.35 5.97 52.84
N GLU A 382 -11.92 4.88 52.20
CA GLU A 382 -10.65 4.84 51.44
C GLU A 382 -10.59 5.95 50.37
N VAL A 383 -11.73 6.22 49.71
CA VAL A 383 -11.87 7.27 48.68
C VAL A 383 -11.78 8.68 49.30
N ALA A 384 -12.40 8.92 50.46
CA ALA A 384 -12.35 10.21 51.13
C ALA A 384 -10.95 10.52 51.69
N LEU A 385 -10.26 9.52 52.24
CA LEU A 385 -8.87 9.68 52.68
C LEU A 385 -7.94 9.91 51.47
N GLY A 386 -8.14 9.16 50.39
CA GLY A 386 -7.37 9.30 49.15
C GLY A 386 -7.53 10.67 48.49
N SER A 387 -8.74 11.25 48.47
CA SER A 387 -8.97 12.57 47.88
C SER A 387 -8.36 13.71 48.70
N ILE A 388 -8.41 13.65 50.03
CA ILE A 388 -7.73 14.61 50.93
C ILE A 388 -6.21 14.58 50.68
N VAL A 389 -5.61 13.39 50.61
CA VAL A 389 -4.16 13.26 50.34
C VAL A 389 -3.82 13.76 48.93
N ALA A 390 -4.62 13.44 47.92
CA ALA A 390 -4.41 13.93 46.56
C ALA A 390 -4.48 15.47 46.45
N GLN A 391 -5.43 16.10 47.15
CA GLN A 391 -5.60 17.55 47.18
C GLN A 391 -4.47 18.27 47.96
N ALA A 392 -3.87 17.62 48.96
CA ALA A 392 -2.68 18.15 49.63
C ALA A 392 -1.41 18.06 48.74
N MET A 393 -1.34 17.06 47.86
CA MET A 393 -0.19 16.81 46.98
C MET A 393 -0.26 17.54 45.63
N ARG A 394 -1.45 17.95 45.15
CA ARG A 394 -1.64 18.60 43.85
C ARG A 394 -2.60 19.80 43.94
N PRO A 395 -2.30 20.95 43.31
CA PRO A 395 -3.24 22.06 43.23
C PRO A 395 -4.56 21.64 42.57
N GLY A 396 -5.67 21.78 43.29
CA GLY A 396 -7.00 21.47 42.77
C GLY A 396 -7.51 22.62 41.90
N GLN A 397 -8.00 22.35 40.69
CA GLN A 397 -8.70 23.38 39.91
C GLN A 397 -10.04 23.68 40.59
N ILE A 398 -10.21 24.90 41.10
CA ILE A 398 -11.42 25.35 41.81
C ILE A 398 -12.37 26.17 40.94
N GLY A 399 -11.96 26.54 39.72
CA GLY A 399 -12.81 27.25 38.78
C GLY A 399 -12.05 27.70 37.53
N GLN A 400 -12.68 28.61 36.78
CA GLN A 400 -12.09 29.34 35.67
C GLN A 400 -12.83 30.68 35.49
N ILE A 401 -12.14 31.69 34.99
CA ILE A 401 -12.68 33.03 34.70
C ILE A 401 -12.30 33.45 33.29
N ALA A 402 -13.14 34.26 32.65
CA ALA A 402 -12.78 34.95 31.42
C ALA A 402 -12.05 36.27 31.78
N LEU A 403 -10.85 36.45 31.23
CA LEU A 403 -10.05 37.66 31.34
C LEU A 403 -9.54 37.99 29.93
N ASP A 404 -9.86 39.19 29.42
CA ASP A 404 -9.44 39.65 28.09
C ASP A 404 -9.69 38.60 26.97
N GLU A 405 -10.95 38.16 26.87
CA GLU A 405 -11.46 37.08 25.99
C GLU A 405 -10.81 35.69 26.18
N THR A 406 -9.87 35.55 27.12
CA THR A 406 -9.10 34.34 27.40
C THR A 406 -9.63 33.62 28.65
N THR A 407 -9.78 32.29 28.62
CA THR A 407 -10.21 31.52 29.80
C THR A 407 -9.01 31.16 30.68
N VAL A 408 -8.93 31.77 31.86
CA VAL A 408 -7.89 31.53 32.87
C VAL A 408 -8.41 30.54 33.92
N LYS A 409 -7.71 29.42 34.11
CA LYS A 409 -8.04 28.41 35.12
C LYS A 409 -7.53 28.82 36.51
N ILE A 410 -8.38 28.69 37.53
CA ILE A 410 -8.03 29.00 38.92
C ILE A 410 -7.71 27.70 39.67
N TYR A 411 -6.53 27.64 40.28
CA TYR A 411 -6.07 26.52 41.09
C TYR A 411 -5.88 26.93 42.55
N LEU A 412 -6.34 26.10 43.47
CA LEU A 412 -6.02 26.17 44.89
C LEU A 412 -4.84 25.25 45.18
N ALA A 413 -3.66 25.82 45.41
CA ALA A 413 -2.49 25.10 45.87
C ALA A 413 -2.43 25.08 47.42
N SER A 414 -1.84 24.02 47.99
CA SER A 414 -1.38 24.07 49.38
C SER A 414 -0.24 25.09 49.49
N GLU A 415 -0.22 25.87 50.57
CA GLU A 415 0.88 26.82 50.86
C GLU A 415 2.21 26.09 51.09
N ASN A 416 2.16 24.88 51.65
CA ASN A 416 3.30 23.99 51.83
C ASN A 416 2.87 22.56 51.42
N PRO A 417 3.00 22.17 50.13
CA PRO A 417 2.76 20.79 49.71
C PRO A 417 3.91 19.88 50.21
N PRO A 418 3.64 18.63 50.63
CA PRO A 418 4.68 17.72 51.10
C PRO A 418 5.75 17.44 50.03
N GLN A 419 7.01 17.65 50.36
CA GLN A 419 8.17 17.40 49.48
C GLN A 419 8.90 16.09 49.83
N THR A 420 8.73 15.57 51.05
CA THR A 420 9.34 14.30 51.48
C THR A 420 8.31 13.25 51.90
N LEU A 421 8.69 11.97 51.84
CA LEU A 421 7.88 10.84 52.31
C LEU A 421 7.45 11.01 53.78
N ALA A 422 8.31 11.59 54.62
CA ALA A 422 8.04 11.86 56.03
C ALA A 422 6.98 12.95 56.24
N GLU A 423 6.93 13.96 55.36
CA GLU A 423 5.85 14.97 55.35
C GLU A 423 4.53 14.38 54.86
N VAL A 424 4.54 13.46 53.88
CA VAL A 424 3.33 12.74 53.46
C VAL A 424 2.81 11.86 54.60
N GLN A 425 3.68 11.08 55.27
CA GLN A 425 3.34 10.32 56.48
C GLN A 425 2.85 11.24 57.62
N GLY A 426 3.40 12.45 57.71
CA GLY A 426 3.04 13.48 58.67
C GLY A 426 1.77 14.27 58.34
N LEU A 427 1.15 14.08 57.17
CA LEU A 427 0.04 14.90 56.70
C LEU A 427 -1.13 14.86 57.68
N THR A 428 -1.62 16.03 58.07
CA THR A 428 -2.74 16.18 59.00
C THR A 428 -4.06 16.08 58.26
N ILE A 429 -4.79 15.00 58.51
CA ILE A 429 -6.12 14.72 57.96
C ILE A 429 -7.19 15.30 58.91
N PRO A 430 -8.14 16.11 58.43
CA PRO A 430 -9.29 16.52 59.23
C PRO A 430 -10.26 15.34 59.41
N THR A 431 -10.61 15.00 60.64
CA THR A 431 -11.60 13.95 60.96
C THR A 431 -12.68 14.47 61.91
N LEU A 432 -13.79 13.74 62.05
CA LEU A 432 -14.85 14.06 63.02
C LEU A 432 -14.37 14.01 64.48
N GLY A 433 -13.29 13.27 64.78
CA GLY A 433 -12.64 13.21 66.09
C GLY A 433 -11.58 14.30 66.32
N GLY A 434 -11.35 15.18 65.34
CA GLY A 434 -10.25 16.14 65.32
C GLY A 434 -9.17 15.80 64.29
N PRO A 435 -8.06 16.56 64.24
CA PRO A 435 -7.00 16.34 63.26
C PRO A 435 -6.14 15.12 63.62
N GLN A 436 -5.92 14.21 62.66
CA GLN A 436 -5.11 13.00 62.84
C GLN A 436 -4.06 12.86 61.74
N ARG A 437 -2.87 12.34 62.05
CA ARG A 437 -1.78 12.15 61.07
C ARG A 437 -2.06 10.94 60.17
N LEU A 438 -1.66 11.03 58.90
CA LEU A 438 -1.90 10.00 57.89
C LEU A 438 -1.28 8.64 58.25
N ASP A 439 -0.12 8.61 58.90
CA ASP A 439 0.52 7.36 59.36
C ASP A 439 -0.27 6.59 60.43
N ALA A 440 -1.27 7.21 61.06
CA ALA A 440 -2.23 6.57 61.96
C ALA A 440 -3.53 6.11 61.26
N LEU A 441 -3.63 6.25 59.93
CA LEU A 441 -4.79 5.91 59.09
C LEU A 441 -4.41 5.14 57.81
N ALA A 442 -3.16 5.20 57.37
CA ALA A 442 -2.65 4.53 56.18
C ALA A 442 -1.15 4.22 56.31
N THR A 443 -0.74 3.06 55.79
CA THR A 443 0.69 2.76 55.58
C THR A 443 1.16 3.46 54.31
N VAL A 444 2.00 4.49 54.46
CA VAL A 444 2.61 5.23 53.35
C VAL A 444 4.02 4.71 53.10
N SER A 445 4.27 4.17 51.91
CA SER A 445 5.57 3.60 51.53
C SER A 445 5.89 3.88 50.05
N VAL A 446 7.16 3.86 49.69
CA VAL A 446 7.58 3.84 48.28
C VAL A 446 7.62 2.40 47.81
N VAL A 447 6.94 2.11 46.71
CA VAL A 447 6.93 0.79 46.05
C VAL A 447 7.08 0.96 44.55
N ASP A 448 7.69 0.01 43.88
CA ASP A 448 7.87 0.06 42.43
C ASP A 448 6.67 -0.55 41.69
N GLY A 449 6.19 0.13 40.65
CA GLY A 449 5.07 -0.36 39.83
C GLY A 449 5.12 0.14 38.38
N PRO A 450 4.35 -0.49 37.47
CA PRO A 450 4.32 -0.07 36.07
C PRO A 450 3.72 1.35 35.95
N ALA A 451 4.46 2.25 35.31
CA ALA A 451 4.01 3.59 34.96
C ALA A 451 2.85 3.58 33.95
N THR A 452 2.86 2.56 33.09
CA THR A 452 1.87 2.33 32.04
C THR A 452 1.64 0.83 31.95
N ILE A 453 0.37 0.42 31.95
CA ILE A 453 -0.04 -0.95 31.67
C ILE A 453 -0.73 -0.93 30.31
N THR A 454 -0.01 -1.36 29.27
CA THR A 454 -0.59 -1.67 27.97
C THR A 454 -1.25 -3.05 28.01
N THR A 455 -2.41 -3.18 27.36
CA THR A 455 -3.10 -4.46 27.20
C THR A 455 -3.54 -4.65 25.74
N ILE A 456 -3.65 -5.89 25.31
CA ILE A 456 -4.28 -6.27 24.04
C ILE A 456 -5.34 -7.32 24.39
N ARG A 457 -6.62 -7.04 24.09
CA ARG A 457 -7.77 -7.91 24.38
C ARG A 457 -7.89 -8.35 25.87
N GLY A 458 -7.34 -7.57 26.79
CA GLY A 458 -7.36 -7.83 28.23
C GLY A 458 -6.05 -8.40 28.81
N ASP A 459 -5.27 -9.13 28.02
CA ASP A 459 -3.93 -9.59 28.43
C ASP A 459 -2.93 -8.43 28.48
N ARG A 460 -1.99 -8.45 29.44
CA ARG A 460 -0.92 -7.45 29.49
C ARG A 460 0.01 -7.62 28.30
N SER A 461 0.29 -6.52 27.62
CA SER A 461 1.14 -6.48 26.44
C SER A 461 2.38 -5.62 26.67
N ALA A 462 3.44 -5.95 25.93
CA ALA A 462 4.63 -5.13 25.73
C ALA A 462 5.12 -5.35 24.31
N SER A 463 5.84 -4.38 23.74
CA SER A 463 6.29 -4.46 22.35
C SER A 463 7.80 -4.27 22.23
N VAL A 464 8.48 -5.14 21.50
CA VAL A 464 9.87 -4.89 21.07
C VAL A 464 9.81 -4.17 19.72
N ASN A 465 10.37 -2.97 19.66
CA ASN A 465 10.38 -2.08 18.51
C ASN A 465 11.74 -2.19 17.81
N ILE A 466 11.77 -2.72 16.60
CA ILE A 466 13.00 -2.97 15.83
C ILE A 466 13.05 -1.97 14.67
N THR A 467 14.06 -1.11 14.68
CA THR A 467 14.33 -0.13 13.61
C THR A 467 15.41 -0.68 12.67
N PRO A 468 15.08 -0.97 11.40
CA PRO A 468 16.07 -1.39 10.40
C PRO A 468 17.15 -0.33 10.14
N ALA A 469 18.37 -0.76 9.82
CA ALA A 469 19.49 0.10 9.43
C ALA A 469 19.43 0.57 7.96
N GLY A 470 18.44 0.11 7.21
CA GLY A 470 18.20 0.46 5.81
C GLY A 470 16.87 -0.13 5.33
N GLU A 471 16.60 0.00 4.04
CA GLU A 471 15.26 -0.20 3.47
C GLU A 471 14.70 -1.64 3.48
N ASP A 472 15.52 -2.65 3.76
CA ASP A 472 15.13 -4.08 3.64
C ASP A 472 14.35 -4.60 4.85
N ILE A 473 13.16 -4.01 5.04
CA ILE A 473 12.16 -4.42 6.03
C ILE A 473 11.82 -5.91 5.90
N GLY A 474 11.74 -6.45 4.68
CA GLY A 474 11.42 -7.87 4.44
C GLY A 474 12.56 -8.82 4.86
N GLY A 475 13.81 -8.46 4.60
CA GLY A 475 14.97 -9.21 5.09
C GLY A 475 15.03 -9.28 6.61
N VAL A 476 14.86 -8.14 7.30
CA VAL A 476 14.81 -8.10 8.78
C VAL A 476 13.56 -8.82 9.31
N SER A 477 12.40 -8.65 8.69
CA SER A 477 11.16 -9.35 9.06
C SER A 477 11.30 -10.89 8.95
N SER A 478 11.99 -11.39 7.92
CA SER A 478 12.29 -12.82 7.78
C SER A 478 13.20 -13.32 8.92
N GLN A 479 14.18 -12.52 9.35
CA GLN A 479 15.01 -12.84 10.51
C GLN A 479 14.22 -12.84 11.81
N VAL A 480 13.35 -11.85 12.04
CA VAL A 480 12.46 -11.77 13.21
C VAL A 480 11.48 -12.94 13.25
N THR A 481 10.95 -13.37 12.11
CA THR A 481 10.08 -14.55 11.99
C THR A 481 10.82 -15.83 12.43
N LYS A 482 12.08 -15.99 12.01
CA LYS A 482 12.93 -17.12 12.45
C LYS A 482 13.25 -17.04 13.94
N LEU A 483 13.67 -15.86 14.42
CA LEU A 483 13.94 -15.61 15.84
C LEU A 483 12.75 -16.01 16.72
N LEU A 484 11.52 -15.65 16.34
CA LEU A 484 10.30 -16.06 17.05
C LEU A 484 10.03 -17.56 16.96
N THR A 485 10.29 -18.19 15.81
CA THR A 485 10.12 -19.65 15.62
C THR A 485 11.14 -20.47 16.44
N ASP A 486 12.38 -20.00 16.52
CA ASP A 486 13.49 -20.65 17.23
C ASP A 486 13.51 -20.33 18.74
N THR A 487 12.75 -19.32 19.18
CA THR A 487 12.70 -18.90 20.59
C THR A 487 11.53 -19.57 21.31
N LYS A 488 11.85 -20.57 22.15
CA LYS A 488 10.90 -21.07 23.15
C LYS A 488 10.63 -19.99 24.19
N LEU A 489 9.40 -19.49 24.21
CA LEU A 489 8.85 -18.64 25.26
C LEU A 489 8.27 -19.52 26.39
N ALA A 490 7.93 -18.91 27.52
CA ALA A 490 7.28 -19.59 28.64
C ALA A 490 5.79 -19.85 28.36
N ASP A 491 5.22 -20.86 29.01
CA ASP A 491 3.79 -21.17 28.92
C ASP A 491 2.93 -19.96 29.34
N GLY A 492 1.89 -19.65 28.55
CA GLY A 492 1.06 -18.46 28.76
C GLY A 492 1.64 -17.15 28.22
N VAL A 493 2.77 -17.18 27.51
CA VAL A 493 3.27 -16.06 26.71
C VAL A 493 2.99 -16.32 25.23
N THR A 494 2.45 -15.32 24.52
CA THR A 494 2.37 -15.31 23.06
C THR A 494 3.17 -14.13 22.49
N ALA A 495 3.74 -14.30 21.30
CA ALA A 495 4.44 -13.24 20.59
C ALA A 495 4.07 -13.27 19.10
N SER A 496 3.75 -12.10 18.54
CA SER A 496 3.31 -11.93 17.14
C SER A 496 4.02 -10.75 16.50
N ILE A 497 4.28 -10.84 15.19
CA ILE A 497 4.83 -9.70 14.43
C ILE A 497 3.70 -8.70 14.13
N GLY A 498 3.94 -7.44 14.47
CA GLY A 498 3.07 -6.31 14.20
C GLY A 498 3.80 -5.17 13.48
N GLY A 499 3.14 -4.02 13.39
CA GLY A 499 3.67 -2.85 12.66
C GLY A 499 3.95 -3.16 11.19
N VAL A 500 4.95 -2.47 10.63
CA VAL A 500 5.18 -2.38 9.18
C VAL A 500 5.37 -3.73 8.49
N ALA A 501 5.88 -4.74 9.19
CA ALA A 501 6.05 -6.09 8.66
C ALA A 501 4.71 -6.82 8.45
N SER A 502 3.74 -6.61 9.34
CA SER A 502 2.39 -7.15 9.21
C SER A 502 1.61 -6.44 8.10
N ASP A 503 1.73 -5.10 8.05
CA ASP A 503 1.11 -4.27 7.00
C ASP A 503 1.65 -4.62 5.62
N GLN A 504 2.98 -4.78 5.49
CA GLN A 504 3.63 -5.20 4.26
C GLN A 504 3.19 -6.60 3.83
N SER A 505 3.12 -7.57 4.75
CA SER A 505 2.64 -8.93 4.45
C SER A 505 1.19 -8.92 3.95
N THR A 506 0.32 -8.18 4.64
CA THR A 506 -1.11 -8.05 4.32
C THR A 506 -1.30 -7.37 2.95
N ALA A 507 -0.65 -6.23 2.72
CA ALA A 507 -0.74 -5.49 1.47
C ALA A 507 -0.16 -6.27 0.29
N PHE A 508 0.97 -6.97 0.46
CA PHE A 508 1.56 -7.80 -0.60
C PHE A 508 0.65 -8.99 -0.94
N GLY A 509 0.02 -9.61 0.06
CA GLY A 509 -0.99 -10.67 -0.15
C GLY A 509 -2.21 -10.17 -0.94
N GLN A 510 -2.77 -9.03 -0.55
CA GLN A 510 -3.89 -8.39 -1.25
C GLN A 510 -3.53 -7.98 -2.68
N LEU A 511 -2.36 -7.38 -2.90
CA LEU A 511 -1.87 -7.00 -4.24
C LEU A 511 -1.56 -8.21 -5.12
N GLY A 512 -1.06 -9.31 -4.54
CA GLY A 512 -0.89 -10.58 -5.25
C GLY A 512 -2.23 -11.18 -5.71
N LEU A 513 -3.25 -11.16 -4.84
CA LEU A 513 -4.61 -11.58 -5.19
C LEU A 513 -5.23 -10.66 -6.24
N ALA A 514 -5.06 -9.35 -6.13
CA ALA A 514 -5.52 -8.37 -7.11
C ALA A 514 -4.83 -8.55 -8.48
N MET A 515 -3.54 -8.91 -8.50
CA MET A 515 -2.81 -9.22 -9.74
C MET A 515 -3.32 -10.50 -10.40
N LEU A 516 -3.64 -11.55 -9.62
CA LEU A 516 -4.26 -12.77 -10.12
C LEU A 516 -5.66 -12.48 -10.70
N ALA A 517 -6.48 -11.70 -10.00
CA ALA A 517 -7.78 -11.26 -10.48
C ALA A 517 -7.67 -10.42 -11.76
N ALA A 518 -6.72 -9.47 -11.85
CA ALA A 518 -6.47 -8.68 -13.06
C ALA A 518 -6.06 -9.56 -14.24
N ILE A 519 -5.16 -10.53 -14.03
CA ILE A 519 -4.76 -11.52 -15.05
C ILE A 519 -5.97 -12.35 -15.53
N LEU A 520 -6.87 -12.75 -14.62
CA LEU A 520 -8.09 -13.50 -14.95
C LEU A 520 -9.11 -12.65 -15.73
N ILE A 521 -9.34 -11.40 -15.33
CA ILE A 521 -10.22 -10.47 -16.05
C ILE A 521 -9.68 -10.21 -17.47
N VAL A 522 -8.38 -9.92 -17.59
CA VAL A 522 -7.69 -9.72 -18.86
C VAL A 522 -7.75 -10.99 -19.73
N TYR A 523 -7.63 -12.19 -19.14
CA TYR A 523 -7.86 -13.46 -19.85
C TYR A 523 -9.28 -13.55 -20.42
N ILE A 524 -10.31 -13.30 -19.60
CA ILE A 524 -11.73 -13.39 -20.01
C ILE A 524 -12.03 -12.41 -21.15
N VAL A 525 -11.56 -11.16 -21.06
CA VAL A 525 -11.69 -10.16 -22.12
C VAL A 525 -11.02 -10.66 -23.41
N MET A 526 -9.77 -11.14 -23.34
CA MET A 526 -9.07 -11.68 -24.51
C MET A 526 -9.77 -12.91 -25.12
N VAL A 527 -10.35 -13.80 -24.30
CA VAL A 527 -11.14 -14.95 -24.79
C VAL A 527 -12.36 -14.48 -25.57
N ALA A 528 -13.05 -13.43 -25.11
CA ALA A 528 -14.17 -12.83 -25.82
C ALA A 528 -13.71 -12.15 -27.14
N THR A 529 -12.60 -11.43 -27.14
CA THR A 529 -12.03 -10.78 -28.33
C THR A 529 -11.61 -11.79 -29.40
N PHE A 530 -10.78 -12.79 -29.04
CA PHE A 530 -10.21 -13.74 -29.99
C PHE A 530 -11.09 -14.97 -30.27
N ARG A 531 -12.22 -15.12 -29.57
CA ARG A 531 -13.13 -16.30 -29.63
C ARG A 531 -12.36 -17.63 -29.51
N SER A 532 -11.32 -17.64 -28.68
CA SER A 532 -10.33 -18.71 -28.59
C SER A 532 -9.74 -18.76 -27.19
N LEU A 533 -9.66 -19.95 -26.60
CA LEU A 533 -9.05 -20.16 -25.26
C LEU A 533 -7.52 -20.21 -25.30
N ARG A 534 -6.92 -20.47 -26.47
CA ARG A 534 -5.48 -20.72 -26.61
C ARG A 534 -4.67 -19.45 -26.86
N GLN A 535 -5.14 -18.57 -27.76
CA GLN A 535 -4.42 -17.34 -28.08
C GLN A 535 -4.24 -16.42 -26.85
N PRO A 536 -5.27 -16.19 -25.99
CA PRO A 536 -5.13 -15.47 -24.73
C PRO A 536 -4.08 -16.06 -23.78
N LEU A 537 -3.99 -17.39 -23.70
CA LEU A 537 -2.98 -18.06 -22.86
C LEU A 537 -1.56 -17.80 -23.38
N LEU A 538 -1.35 -17.78 -24.70
CA LEU A 538 -0.05 -17.40 -25.30
C LEU A 538 0.29 -15.92 -25.09
N LEU A 539 -0.72 -15.05 -24.96
CA LEU A 539 -0.53 -13.63 -24.61
C LEU A 539 -0.15 -13.47 -23.14
N LEU A 540 -0.81 -14.18 -22.21
CA LEU A 540 -0.48 -14.14 -20.79
C LEU A 540 0.95 -14.60 -20.47
N VAL A 541 1.53 -15.49 -21.29
CA VAL A 541 2.95 -15.88 -21.16
C VAL A 541 3.89 -14.66 -21.20
N SER A 542 3.50 -13.53 -21.80
CA SER A 542 4.29 -12.29 -21.78
C SER A 542 4.35 -11.57 -20.42
N VAL A 543 3.37 -11.78 -19.53
CA VAL A 543 3.23 -11.04 -18.26
C VAL A 543 4.37 -11.36 -17.27
N PRO A 544 4.75 -12.64 -17.02
CA PRO A 544 5.93 -12.95 -16.20
C PRO A 544 7.24 -12.34 -16.74
N PHE A 545 7.39 -12.20 -18.06
CA PHE A 545 8.57 -11.54 -18.63
C PHE A 545 8.56 -10.02 -18.49
N ALA A 546 7.39 -9.38 -18.39
CA ALA A 546 7.32 -7.97 -17.98
C ALA A 546 7.89 -7.80 -16.57
N ALA A 547 7.54 -8.69 -15.63
CA ALA A 547 8.10 -8.67 -14.27
C ALA A 547 9.63 -8.83 -14.26
N THR A 548 10.23 -9.61 -15.18
CA THR A 548 11.71 -9.71 -15.26
C THR A 548 12.38 -8.38 -15.61
N GLY A 549 11.75 -7.54 -16.43
CA GLY A 549 12.27 -6.21 -16.74
C GLY A 549 12.23 -5.28 -15.54
N ALA A 550 11.13 -5.33 -14.77
CA ALA A 550 10.97 -4.58 -13.53
C ALA A 550 12.01 -5.00 -12.47
N ILE A 551 12.07 -6.31 -12.16
CA ILE A 551 13.03 -6.90 -11.21
C ILE A 551 14.46 -6.58 -11.61
N GLY A 552 14.82 -6.79 -12.87
CA GLY A 552 16.17 -6.53 -13.38
C GLY A 552 16.59 -5.08 -13.26
N LEU A 553 15.67 -4.13 -13.49
CA LEU A 553 15.98 -2.70 -13.34
C LEU A 553 16.01 -2.26 -11.87
N GLN A 554 15.13 -2.77 -11.00
CA GLN A 554 15.17 -2.50 -9.55
C GLN A 554 16.46 -3.02 -8.90
N VAL A 555 16.91 -4.23 -9.24
CA VAL A 555 18.22 -4.75 -8.79
C VAL A 555 19.37 -3.88 -9.30
N ALA A 556 19.28 -3.35 -10.53
CA ALA A 556 20.31 -2.49 -11.11
C ALA A 556 20.32 -1.06 -10.53
N THR A 557 19.18 -0.52 -10.07
CA THR A 557 19.11 0.78 -9.38
C THR A 557 19.25 0.69 -7.86
N GLY A 558 19.18 -0.52 -7.28
CA GLY A 558 19.23 -0.77 -5.83
C GLY A 558 17.95 -0.43 -5.07
N VAL A 559 16.88 -0.04 -5.77
CA VAL A 559 15.59 0.41 -5.21
C VAL A 559 14.73 -0.81 -4.80
N PRO A 560 14.24 -0.87 -3.55
CA PRO A 560 13.52 -2.03 -3.03
C PRO A 560 12.20 -2.31 -3.77
N LEU A 561 11.74 -3.56 -3.70
CA LEU A 561 10.39 -3.94 -4.10
C LEU A 561 9.41 -3.61 -2.96
N GLY A 562 8.44 -2.72 -3.24
CA GLY A 562 7.38 -2.36 -2.29
C GLY A 562 6.00 -2.18 -2.91
N VAL A 563 5.05 -1.67 -2.13
CA VAL A 563 3.67 -1.42 -2.59
C VAL A 563 3.60 -0.58 -3.87
N PRO A 564 4.35 0.55 -4.02
CA PRO A 564 4.36 1.32 -5.26
C PRO A 564 4.91 0.50 -6.46
N SER A 565 5.90 -0.34 -6.21
CA SER A 565 6.47 -1.26 -7.21
C SER A 565 5.44 -2.30 -7.66
N LEU A 566 4.70 -2.92 -6.73
CA LEU A 566 3.66 -3.90 -7.03
C LEU A 566 2.48 -3.27 -7.80
N ILE A 567 2.10 -2.03 -7.49
CA ILE A 567 1.13 -1.25 -8.27
C ILE A 567 1.65 -1.00 -9.69
N GLY A 568 2.96 -0.72 -9.84
CA GLY A 568 3.63 -0.67 -11.14
C GLY A 568 3.52 -1.98 -11.93
N VAL A 569 3.70 -3.14 -11.28
CA VAL A 569 3.55 -4.47 -11.91
C VAL A 569 2.09 -4.72 -12.30
N LEU A 570 1.12 -4.32 -11.46
CA LEU A 570 -0.30 -4.44 -11.75
C LEU A 570 -0.69 -3.64 -13.01
N MET A 571 -0.20 -2.40 -13.15
CA MET A 571 -0.38 -1.59 -14.36
C MET A 571 0.30 -2.20 -15.59
N LEU A 572 1.49 -2.77 -15.43
CA LEU A 572 2.19 -3.46 -16.52
C LEU A 572 1.36 -4.60 -17.13
N VAL A 573 0.56 -5.35 -16.35
CA VAL A 573 -0.32 -6.41 -16.89
C VAL A 573 -1.19 -5.87 -18.04
N GLY A 574 -1.85 -4.73 -17.83
CA GLY A 574 -2.71 -4.10 -18.84
C GLY A 574 -1.92 -3.51 -20.03
N ILE A 575 -0.85 -2.76 -19.75
CA ILE A 575 -0.07 -2.06 -20.79
C ILE A 575 0.62 -3.07 -21.73
N VAL A 576 1.21 -4.12 -21.16
CA VAL A 576 1.91 -5.18 -21.90
C VAL A 576 0.95 -6.00 -22.75
N VAL A 577 -0.17 -6.46 -22.17
CA VAL A 577 -1.14 -7.25 -22.90
C VAL A 577 -1.79 -6.44 -24.03
N THR A 578 -1.99 -5.13 -23.87
CA THR A 578 -2.52 -4.26 -24.95
C THR A 578 -1.66 -4.30 -26.22
N ASN A 579 -0.34 -4.18 -26.09
CA ASN A 579 0.57 -4.28 -27.24
C ASN A 579 0.60 -5.69 -27.85
N ALA A 580 0.46 -6.73 -27.02
CA ALA A 580 0.44 -8.13 -27.42
C ALA A 580 -0.86 -8.53 -28.15
N ILE A 581 -2.03 -8.03 -27.71
CA ILE A 581 -3.33 -8.21 -28.35
C ILE A 581 -3.27 -7.77 -29.81
N VAL A 582 -2.88 -6.50 -30.06
CA VAL A 582 -2.90 -5.93 -31.42
C VAL A 582 -1.79 -6.52 -32.31
N MET A 583 -0.75 -7.13 -31.72
CA MET A 583 0.20 -7.95 -32.45
C MET A 583 -0.45 -9.23 -32.99
N ILE A 584 -1.10 -10.02 -32.12
CA ILE A 584 -1.69 -11.30 -32.52
C ILE A 584 -2.95 -11.12 -33.37
N ASP A 585 -3.75 -10.07 -33.16
CA ASP A 585 -4.86 -9.73 -34.04
C ASP A 585 -4.39 -9.49 -35.48
N LEU A 586 -3.38 -8.64 -35.69
CA LEU A 586 -2.88 -8.38 -37.04
C LEU A 586 -2.27 -9.64 -37.69
N VAL A 587 -1.62 -10.52 -36.91
CA VAL A 587 -1.15 -11.82 -37.40
C VAL A 587 -2.33 -12.73 -37.79
N ASN A 588 -3.42 -12.76 -37.03
CA ASN A 588 -4.64 -13.46 -37.40
C ASN A 588 -5.23 -12.90 -38.71
N GLN A 589 -5.34 -11.57 -38.85
CA GLN A 589 -5.81 -10.93 -40.08
C GLN A 589 -4.98 -11.34 -41.32
N TYR A 590 -3.65 -11.42 -41.20
CA TYR A 590 -2.80 -11.91 -42.30
C TYR A 590 -3.00 -13.41 -42.59
N ARG A 591 -3.26 -14.26 -41.59
CA ARG A 591 -3.65 -15.67 -41.81
C ARG A 591 -4.99 -15.80 -42.53
N ASP A 592 -5.98 -14.99 -42.16
CA ASP A 592 -7.30 -14.98 -42.80
C ASP A 592 -7.26 -14.46 -44.24
N ARG A 593 -6.31 -13.56 -44.57
CA ARG A 593 -5.97 -13.18 -45.95
C ARG A 593 -5.33 -14.33 -46.74
N GLY A 594 -4.76 -15.34 -46.07
CA GLY A 594 -4.28 -16.60 -46.66
C GLY A 594 -2.77 -16.87 -46.56
N LEU A 595 -2.00 -16.00 -45.90
CA LEU A 595 -0.56 -16.19 -45.69
C LEU A 595 -0.28 -17.37 -44.74
N SER A 596 0.85 -18.07 -44.91
CA SER A 596 1.24 -19.11 -43.95
C SER A 596 1.67 -18.51 -42.61
N VAL A 597 1.63 -19.28 -41.52
CA VAL A 597 1.97 -18.77 -40.17
C VAL A 597 3.34 -18.06 -40.14
N PRO A 598 4.44 -18.60 -40.70
CA PRO A 598 5.74 -17.92 -40.71
C PRO A 598 5.77 -16.60 -41.51
N GLU A 599 4.86 -16.39 -42.45
CA GLU A 599 4.77 -15.18 -43.28
C GLU A 599 3.87 -14.14 -42.61
N ALA A 600 2.67 -14.55 -42.18
CA ALA A 600 1.73 -13.72 -41.44
C ALA A 600 2.36 -13.14 -40.16
N VAL A 601 3.18 -13.94 -39.46
CA VAL A 601 3.95 -13.50 -38.29
C VAL A 601 5.00 -12.45 -38.64
N LYS A 602 5.73 -12.60 -39.76
CA LYS A 602 6.72 -11.60 -40.22
C LYS A 602 6.05 -10.29 -40.61
N HIS A 603 5.01 -10.33 -41.43
CA HIS A 603 4.29 -9.15 -41.91
C HIS A 603 3.63 -8.40 -40.74
N GLY A 604 2.90 -9.12 -39.88
CA GLY A 604 2.29 -8.55 -38.69
C GLY A 604 3.30 -7.86 -37.77
N ALA A 605 4.41 -8.54 -37.46
CA ALA A 605 5.41 -7.99 -36.56
C ALA A 605 6.21 -6.82 -37.18
N ALA A 606 6.56 -6.90 -38.47
CA ALA A 606 7.20 -5.79 -39.20
C ALA A 606 6.29 -4.55 -39.30
N ARG A 607 4.97 -4.73 -39.41
CA ARG A 607 3.99 -3.63 -39.41
C ARG A 607 3.80 -3.01 -38.01
N ARG A 608 3.78 -3.84 -36.96
CA ARG A 608 3.61 -3.41 -35.55
C ARG A 608 4.87 -2.83 -34.91
N LEU A 609 6.06 -3.09 -35.45
CA LEU A 609 7.35 -2.59 -34.95
C LEU A 609 7.33 -1.09 -34.62
N ARG A 610 6.91 -0.26 -35.58
CA ARG A 610 6.87 1.21 -35.44
C ARG A 610 5.89 1.66 -34.35
N PRO A 611 4.59 1.29 -34.38
CA PRO A 611 3.65 1.62 -33.30
C PRO A 611 4.08 1.17 -31.90
N ILE A 612 4.62 -0.06 -31.76
CA ILE A 612 5.02 -0.59 -30.44
C ILE A 612 6.23 0.15 -29.89
N LEU A 613 7.25 0.43 -30.72
CA LEU A 613 8.39 1.24 -30.29
C LEU A 613 7.97 2.70 -29.96
N MET A 614 7.03 3.27 -30.71
CA MET A 614 6.52 4.62 -30.44
C MET A 614 5.81 4.70 -29.09
N THR A 615 4.91 3.77 -28.76
CA THR A 615 4.21 3.78 -27.46
C THR A 615 5.16 3.50 -26.30
N ALA A 616 6.02 2.50 -26.43
CA ALA A 616 7.00 2.16 -25.39
C ALA A 616 7.96 3.32 -25.10
N LEU A 617 8.55 3.94 -26.12
CA LEU A 617 9.48 5.06 -25.95
C LEU A 617 8.77 6.31 -25.39
N ALA A 618 7.54 6.62 -25.83
CA ALA A 618 6.78 7.74 -25.29
C ALA A 618 6.52 7.58 -23.78
N THR A 619 6.07 6.40 -23.33
CA THR A 619 5.87 6.13 -21.90
C THR A 619 7.19 6.13 -21.13
N ILE A 620 8.26 5.55 -21.68
CA ILE A 620 9.58 5.55 -21.02
C ILE A 620 10.10 6.98 -20.84
N PHE A 621 10.09 7.82 -21.88
CA PHE A 621 10.54 9.21 -21.78
C PHE A 621 9.67 10.05 -20.83
N ALA A 622 8.37 9.79 -20.76
CA ALA A 622 7.48 10.46 -19.79
C ALA A 622 7.75 10.05 -18.33
N LEU A 623 8.21 8.82 -18.09
CA LEU A 623 8.48 8.30 -16.74
C LEU A 623 9.92 8.55 -16.24
N ILE A 624 10.89 8.77 -17.14
CA ILE A 624 12.30 8.99 -16.80
C ILE A 624 12.52 10.08 -15.72
N PRO A 625 11.88 11.27 -15.77
CA PRO A 625 12.08 12.30 -14.74
C PRO A 625 11.69 11.85 -13.32
N MET A 626 10.66 11.01 -13.20
CA MET A 626 10.23 10.42 -11.92
C MET A 626 11.13 9.26 -11.50
N ALA A 627 11.54 8.39 -12.44
CA ALA A 627 12.47 7.29 -12.15
C ALA A 627 13.87 7.77 -11.72
N LEU A 628 14.28 8.97 -12.16
CA LEU A 628 15.51 9.65 -11.73
C LEU A 628 15.33 10.53 -10.48
N GLY A 629 14.12 10.63 -9.91
CA GLY A 629 13.86 11.43 -8.70
C GLY A 629 14.03 12.94 -8.86
N ILE A 630 14.10 13.47 -10.10
CA ILE A 630 14.42 14.88 -10.40
C ILE A 630 13.32 15.83 -9.88
N THR A 631 12.08 15.35 -9.80
CA THR A 631 11.00 15.99 -9.06
C THR A 631 11.13 15.64 -7.57
N GLY A 632 11.90 16.44 -6.83
CA GLY A 632 12.36 16.12 -5.47
C GLY A 632 11.27 15.92 -4.42
N HIS A 633 11.67 15.24 -3.33
CA HIS A 633 11.05 15.19 -1.99
C HIS A 633 9.64 14.61 -1.84
N GLY A 634 8.89 14.47 -2.95
CA GLY A 634 7.69 13.66 -3.05
C GLY A 634 7.91 12.31 -3.78
N GLY A 635 9.15 11.97 -4.14
CA GLY A 635 9.50 10.82 -5.00
C GLY A 635 9.15 9.44 -4.45
N PHE A 636 8.97 9.34 -3.13
CA PHE A 636 8.48 8.21 -2.31
C PHE A 636 7.66 7.14 -3.07
N ILE A 637 6.52 7.51 -3.68
CA ILE A 637 5.66 6.57 -4.41
C ILE A 637 6.03 6.51 -5.91
N SER A 638 6.40 7.64 -6.51
CA SER A 638 6.54 7.76 -7.97
C SER A 638 7.81 7.11 -8.52
N GLN A 639 8.93 7.14 -7.80
CA GLN A 639 10.20 6.60 -8.29
C GLN A 639 10.19 5.06 -8.38
N PRO A 640 9.84 4.27 -7.35
CA PRO A 640 9.85 2.81 -7.45
C PRO A 640 8.83 2.29 -8.48
N LEU A 641 7.67 2.97 -8.58
CA LEU A 641 6.64 2.72 -9.58
C LEU A 641 7.14 3.00 -11.01
N ALA A 642 7.79 4.14 -11.24
CA ALA A 642 8.31 4.51 -12.56
C ALA A 642 9.44 3.57 -13.02
N ILE A 643 10.35 3.19 -12.12
CA ILE A 643 11.41 2.21 -12.39
C ILE A 643 10.82 0.86 -12.81
N VAL A 644 9.84 0.34 -12.07
CA VAL A 644 9.13 -0.90 -12.45
C VAL A 644 8.54 -0.79 -13.85
N VAL A 645 7.76 0.26 -14.13
CA VAL A 645 7.06 0.39 -15.42
C VAL A 645 8.04 0.57 -16.59
N ILE A 646 9.12 1.33 -16.43
CA ILE A 646 10.18 1.46 -17.45
C ILE A 646 10.86 0.11 -17.70
N GLY A 647 11.33 -0.57 -16.66
CA GLY A 647 12.01 -1.86 -16.78
C GLY A 647 11.12 -2.91 -17.44
N GLY A 648 9.87 -3.01 -16.98
CA GLY A 648 8.88 -3.94 -17.53
C GLY A 648 8.49 -3.62 -18.96
N LEU A 649 8.39 -2.35 -19.36
CA LEU A 649 8.17 -1.94 -20.74
C LEU A 649 9.35 -2.28 -21.65
N LEU A 650 10.59 -2.09 -21.19
CA LEU A 650 11.79 -2.44 -21.96
C LEU A 650 11.82 -3.95 -22.27
N SER A 651 11.67 -4.79 -21.24
CA SER A 651 11.61 -6.26 -21.42
C SER A 651 10.41 -6.67 -22.29
N SER A 652 9.21 -6.19 -21.95
CA SER A 652 7.98 -6.50 -22.69
C SER A 652 8.05 -6.11 -24.16
N THR A 653 8.64 -4.96 -24.50
CA THR A 653 8.78 -4.51 -25.89
C THR A 653 9.66 -5.46 -26.69
N VAL A 654 10.81 -5.86 -26.14
CA VAL A 654 11.70 -6.85 -26.76
C VAL A 654 10.99 -8.20 -26.94
N LEU A 655 10.28 -8.69 -25.91
CA LEU A 655 9.59 -9.98 -25.99
C LEU A 655 8.34 -9.98 -26.89
N THR A 656 7.56 -8.90 -26.91
CA THR A 656 6.39 -8.74 -27.79
C THR A 656 6.82 -8.69 -29.26
N LEU A 657 8.01 -8.16 -29.55
CA LEU A 657 8.58 -8.11 -30.89
C LEU A 657 9.39 -9.36 -31.28
N ILE A 658 9.77 -10.24 -30.37
CA ILE A 658 10.67 -11.38 -30.67
C ILE A 658 10.11 -12.73 -30.20
N VAL A 659 9.76 -12.84 -28.92
CA VAL A 659 9.39 -14.11 -28.29
C VAL A 659 7.94 -14.46 -28.58
N LEU A 660 7.01 -13.49 -28.51
CA LEU A 660 5.59 -13.72 -28.82
C LEU A 660 5.36 -14.19 -30.27
N PRO A 661 5.93 -13.54 -31.31
CA PRO A 661 5.97 -14.08 -32.68
C PRO A 661 6.49 -15.52 -32.78
N SER A 662 7.58 -15.82 -32.07
CA SER A 662 8.21 -17.15 -32.06
C SER A 662 7.31 -18.20 -31.38
N LEU A 663 6.66 -17.84 -30.29
CA LEU A 663 5.72 -18.69 -29.53
C LEU A 663 4.46 -19.00 -30.35
N TYR A 664 3.85 -18.00 -30.97
CA TYR A 664 2.69 -18.18 -31.84
C TYR A 664 3.03 -19.08 -33.04
N ASN A 665 4.17 -18.85 -33.69
CA ASN A 665 4.68 -19.70 -34.77
C ASN A 665 4.96 -21.14 -34.32
N LEU A 666 5.51 -21.35 -33.12
CA LEU A 666 5.73 -22.70 -32.59
C LEU A 666 4.41 -23.45 -32.35
N VAL A 667 3.41 -22.80 -31.76
CA VAL A 667 2.14 -23.45 -31.38
C VAL A 667 1.22 -23.68 -32.57
N GLU A 668 0.89 -22.62 -33.32
CA GLU A 668 -0.06 -22.71 -34.44
C GLU A 668 0.62 -23.14 -35.74
N GLY A 669 1.90 -22.82 -35.95
CA GLY A 669 2.66 -23.35 -37.09
C GLY A 669 2.93 -24.87 -36.98
N ALA A 670 3.03 -25.43 -35.77
CA ALA A 670 3.08 -26.88 -35.57
C ALA A 670 1.73 -27.56 -35.86
N LYS A 671 0.60 -26.89 -35.57
CA LYS A 671 -0.76 -27.35 -35.92
C LYS A 671 -0.95 -27.37 -37.44
N ASP A 672 -0.58 -26.28 -38.14
CA ASP A 672 -0.76 -26.19 -39.59
C ASP A 672 0.16 -27.18 -40.33
N ARG A 673 1.43 -27.32 -39.93
CA ARG A 673 2.33 -28.38 -40.45
C ARG A 673 1.82 -29.80 -40.19
N ARG A 674 1.09 -30.04 -39.08
CA ARG A 674 0.44 -31.33 -38.80
C ARG A 674 -0.82 -31.53 -39.65
N ALA A 675 -1.57 -30.47 -39.94
CA ALA A 675 -2.71 -30.51 -40.85
C ALA A 675 -2.28 -30.75 -42.29
N GLU A 676 -1.25 -30.05 -42.78
CA GLU A 676 -0.65 -30.25 -44.11
C GLU A 676 -0.10 -31.67 -44.28
N LYS A 677 0.64 -32.21 -43.28
CA LYS A 677 1.11 -33.61 -43.33
C LYS A 677 -0.04 -34.62 -43.31
N ARG A 678 -1.16 -34.34 -42.64
CA ARG A 678 -2.37 -35.19 -42.68
C ARG A 678 -3.08 -35.10 -44.03
N ALA A 679 -3.20 -33.89 -44.60
CA ALA A 679 -3.79 -33.68 -45.93
C ALA A 679 -2.94 -34.34 -47.04
N ALA A 680 -1.61 -34.20 -46.99
CA ALA A 680 -0.69 -34.86 -47.90
C ALA A 680 -0.76 -36.40 -47.78
N LYS A 681 -0.82 -36.95 -46.55
CA LYS A 681 -0.99 -38.40 -46.35
C LYS A 681 -2.37 -38.90 -46.81
N ALA A 682 -3.42 -38.10 -46.66
CA ALA A 682 -4.75 -38.41 -47.18
C ALA A 682 -4.81 -38.34 -48.72
N ALA A 683 -4.16 -37.36 -49.34
CA ALA A 683 -4.04 -37.24 -50.79
C ALA A 683 -3.19 -38.38 -51.39
N ALA A 684 -2.07 -38.73 -50.76
CA ALA A 684 -1.26 -39.88 -51.16
C ALA A 684 -2.04 -41.21 -51.02
N LYS A 685 -2.86 -41.38 -49.98
CA LYS A 685 -3.76 -42.53 -49.88
C LYS A 685 -4.83 -42.51 -50.98
N ALA A 686 -5.47 -41.36 -51.22
CA ALA A 686 -6.48 -41.24 -52.27
C ALA A 686 -5.90 -41.49 -53.68
N ALA A 687 -4.64 -41.13 -53.94
CA ALA A 687 -3.94 -41.47 -55.17
C ALA A 687 -3.69 -42.99 -55.30
N ALA A 688 -3.26 -43.64 -54.20
CA ALA A 688 -3.09 -45.10 -54.17
C ALA A 688 -4.43 -45.86 -54.32
N ASP A 689 -5.49 -45.41 -53.64
CA ASP A 689 -6.84 -46.01 -53.68
C ASP A 689 -7.56 -45.79 -55.03
N SER A 690 -7.10 -44.87 -55.89
CA SER A 690 -7.77 -44.53 -57.17
C SER A 690 -7.10 -45.10 -58.42
N GLY A 691 -5.96 -45.80 -58.29
CA GLY A 691 -5.38 -46.62 -59.36
C GLY A 691 -4.84 -45.86 -60.58
N ILE A 692 -4.73 -44.54 -60.53
CA ILE A 692 -4.20 -43.71 -61.62
C ILE A 692 -2.66 -43.80 -61.61
N PRO A 693 -1.99 -44.19 -62.72
CA PRO A 693 -0.54 -44.23 -62.81
C PRO A 693 0.11 -42.87 -62.53
N ASN A 694 1.30 -42.89 -61.94
CA ASN A 694 2.05 -41.67 -61.66
C ASN A 694 2.55 -41.02 -62.96
N ALA A 695 2.17 -39.77 -63.21
CA ALA A 695 2.56 -39.04 -64.43
C ALA A 695 4.09 -38.97 -64.64
N ALA A 696 4.88 -39.09 -63.56
CA ALA A 696 6.34 -39.17 -63.61
C ALA A 696 6.92 -40.43 -64.29
N GLN A 697 6.10 -41.36 -64.79
CA GLN A 697 6.57 -42.50 -65.59
C GLN A 697 6.43 -42.30 -67.11
N ILE A 698 5.63 -41.33 -67.59
CA ILE A 698 5.35 -41.18 -69.03
C ILE A 698 6.61 -40.72 -69.79
N ASP A 699 7.35 -39.76 -69.23
CA ASP A 699 8.65 -39.28 -69.76
C ASP A 699 9.74 -40.37 -69.81
N SER A 700 9.52 -41.56 -69.23
CA SER A 700 10.50 -42.66 -69.18
C SER A 700 10.38 -43.66 -70.34
N GLU A 701 9.21 -43.79 -70.97
CA GLU A 701 9.00 -44.76 -72.07
C GLU A 701 9.18 -44.12 -73.46
N GLU A 702 8.77 -42.86 -73.68
CA GLU A 702 9.06 -42.16 -74.95
C GLU A 702 10.57 -41.92 -75.18
N ALA A 703 11.37 -41.91 -74.10
CA ALA A 703 12.82 -41.78 -74.18
C ALA A 703 13.55 -43.03 -74.71
N GLN A 704 12.91 -44.21 -74.76
CA GLN A 704 13.58 -45.46 -75.15
C GLN A 704 13.28 -45.93 -76.58
N THR A 705 12.25 -45.39 -77.24
CA THR A 705 11.88 -45.77 -78.62
C THR A 705 12.60 -44.97 -79.70
N GLY A 706 13.29 -43.88 -79.34
CA GLY A 706 13.95 -42.95 -80.28
C GLY A 706 15.36 -43.32 -80.76
N SER A 707 15.94 -44.46 -80.35
CA SER A 707 17.38 -44.76 -80.57
C SER A 707 17.67 -46.08 -81.30
N ALA A 708 16.89 -46.39 -82.36
CA ALA A 708 17.01 -47.67 -83.09
C ALA A 708 16.84 -47.58 -84.62
N ALA A 709 17.11 -46.42 -85.26
CA ALA A 709 17.05 -46.28 -86.72
C ALA A 709 18.08 -45.27 -87.26
N GLY A 710 19.24 -45.74 -87.76
CA GLY A 710 20.23 -44.80 -88.31
C GLY A 710 21.63 -45.28 -88.70
N GLN A 711 21.88 -46.56 -89.06
CA GLN A 711 23.25 -46.95 -89.46
C GLN A 711 23.40 -48.11 -90.47
N THR A 712 22.73 -48.02 -91.62
CA THR A 712 23.14 -48.63 -92.92
C THR A 712 22.39 -47.91 -94.04
N GLY A 713 22.97 -47.41 -95.13
CA GLY A 713 24.39 -47.29 -95.49
C GLY A 713 24.57 -47.43 -97.02
N GLN A 714 25.25 -46.49 -97.68
CA GLN A 714 25.64 -46.65 -99.09
C GLN A 714 26.89 -45.84 -99.43
N ASN A 715 27.87 -46.50 -100.06
CA ASN A 715 28.99 -45.85 -100.74
C ASN A 715 28.57 -45.46 -102.17
N GLY A 716 29.22 -44.42 -102.71
CA GLY A 716 29.08 -43.96 -104.10
C GLY A 716 30.11 -42.89 -104.41
#